data_AF-A0ABC8QPY1-F1
#
_entry.id   AF-A0ABC8QPY1-F1
#
_cell.length_a   1.000
_cell.length_b   1.000
_cell.length_c   1.000
_cell.angle_alpha   90.00
_cell.angle_beta   90.00
_cell.angle_gamma   90.00
#
_symmetry.space_group_name_H-M   'P 1'
#
loop_
_entity.id
_entity.type
_entity.pdbx_description
1 polymer ?
#
loop_
_entity_poly.entity_id
_entity_poly.type
_entity_poly.pdbx_seq_one_letter_code
_entity_poly.pdbx_strand_id
1 'polypeptide(L)'
;MKPSFRSLLLQVHRYSGLTIGFVILLIAVTGVSIVYRPELEPMLSRDLLTVPTCTDRVPLDTLVANAGTSRPSATLDYIRLIAGRPEAPRMPSAMVRFTDQHFVYLNPCTGAVLGDRARYGGLLGTIEQIHRFRFMKNGSLITGTSALLFCLLLIGGGLVLWWPRTRSGWRHAFTLRSGAGRTVSSFHLHRVAGVCASTILLSMVLSGLPQAFDWYAHGVYAIVGSPAPAKPPRSTVTTSGATRLPLESFWRTAQRLSPQPQDALLHIPQKASAPVDMYLIARDAPHPNARTMLFLDAYTGKVLRFTPYAQSSLGHKLYFWMLSWHTGLVGGVLGKLLLMFGALCVPILAYTGTHNYLRRLRRSASNQGRLLVRVARKTTETEGVCAFELNHPTGRNLPRFSAGAHIDVHLNESLVRQYSLCNNPWERHRYLIAVLRTDPSRGGSMAMHDRIKEGDLLEIGMPVNRFALNESAPRSLLFAGGIGITPILSMAERLAQRGADFEMHYCARSRSRAAFLQRLSQASFAQRVTCYFSDGPVDQRIDIECVLDSQPAGTHLYVCGPSGFIHAVLSAARRRGWPEQRLHCERFASDTDQLAEARAFNVQLASTGEIYRIPQDRTVTALLAEHGVKIPTSCESGICGTCVTRVLAGDVEHRDCVLTDVQRERNEHFTPCCSRAKSDLLILDI
;
A
#
# COMPACT_ATOMS: atom_id res chain seq x y z
N MET A 1 -19.09 8.93 -3.54
CA MET A 1 -19.08 7.59 -2.89
C MET A 1 -19.29 7.81 -1.42
N LYS A 2 -20.32 7.22 -0.80
CA LYS A 2 -20.63 7.44 0.62
C LYS A 2 -19.40 7.12 1.50
N PRO A 3 -19.10 7.92 2.53
CA PRO A 3 -17.88 7.78 3.34
C PRO A 3 -17.84 6.45 4.11
N SER A 4 -19.00 5.96 4.57
CA SER A 4 -19.14 4.63 5.19
C SER A 4 -18.73 3.49 4.26
N PHE A 5 -19.15 3.55 2.99
CA PHE A 5 -18.79 2.56 1.98
C PHE A 5 -17.30 2.62 1.62
N ARG A 6 -16.72 3.83 1.53
CA ARG A 6 -15.27 4.00 1.28
C ARG A 6 -14.43 3.41 2.42
N SER A 7 -14.83 3.64 3.66
CA SER A 7 -14.18 3.09 4.86
C SER A 7 -14.24 1.56 4.88
N LEU A 8 -15.43 1.00 4.62
CA LEU A 8 -15.62 -0.45 4.51
C LEU A 8 -14.74 -1.05 3.42
N LEU A 9 -14.72 -0.45 2.24
CA LEU A 9 -13.96 -0.93 1.10
C LEU A 9 -12.44 -0.88 1.34
N LEU A 10 -11.95 0.14 2.06
CA LEU A 10 -10.55 0.21 2.52
C LEU A 10 -10.21 -0.89 3.55
N GLN A 11 -11.13 -1.20 4.46
CA GLN A 11 -10.95 -2.30 5.41
C GLN A 11 -10.92 -3.65 4.70
N VAL A 12 -11.87 -3.89 3.80
CA VAL A 12 -11.94 -5.10 2.98
C VAL A 12 -10.66 -5.25 2.16
N HIS A 13 -10.24 -4.22 1.41
CA HIS A 13 -9.01 -4.23 0.61
C HIS A 13 -7.76 -4.55 1.46
N ARG A 14 -7.66 -3.96 2.65
CA ARG A 14 -6.52 -4.19 3.55
C ARG A 14 -6.48 -5.64 4.03
N TYR A 15 -7.60 -6.16 4.54
CA TYR A 15 -7.62 -7.51 5.09
C TYR A 15 -7.52 -8.57 4.01
N SER A 16 -8.21 -8.41 2.87
CA SER A 16 -8.06 -9.31 1.73
C SER A 16 -6.62 -9.27 1.19
N GLY A 17 -6.03 -8.09 1.05
CA GLY A 17 -4.64 -7.94 0.62
C GLY A 17 -3.61 -8.64 1.54
N LEU A 18 -3.84 -8.66 2.85
CA LEU A 18 -2.97 -9.35 3.81
C LEU A 18 -3.19 -10.87 3.86
N THR A 19 -4.43 -11.34 3.65
CA THR A 19 -4.75 -12.78 3.71
C THR A 19 -4.42 -13.50 2.42
N ILE A 20 -4.94 -13.03 1.29
CA ILE A 20 -4.72 -13.67 -0.02
C ILE A 20 -3.45 -13.18 -0.72
N GLY A 21 -2.84 -12.08 -0.26
CA GLY A 21 -1.69 -11.47 -0.93
C GLY A 21 -0.49 -12.41 -1.08
N PHE A 22 -0.25 -13.30 -0.12
CA PHE A 22 0.81 -14.31 -0.21
C PHE A 22 0.53 -15.34 -1.31
N VAL A 23 -0.71 -15.81 -1.42
CA VAL A 23 -1.14 -16.74 -2.48
C VAL A 23 -1.02 -16.08 -3.85
N ILE A 24 -1.46 -14.83 -3.98
CA ILE A 24 -1.36 -14.08 -5.23
C ILE A 24 0.10 -13.78 -5.60
N LEU A 25 0.97 -13.51 -4.62
CA LEU A 25 2.41 -13.35 -4.85
C LEU A 25 3.01 -14.63 -5.44
N LEU A 26 2.70 -15.79 -4.86
CA LEU A 26 3.17 -17.08 -5.36
C LEU A 26 2.67 -17.34 -6.79
N ILE A 27 1.38 -17.13 -7.05
CA ILE A 27 0.78 -17.29 -8.39
C ILE A 27 1.42 -16.33 -9.40
N ALA A 28 1.66 -15.07 -9.04
CA ALA A 28 2.25 -14.08 -9.94
C ALA A 28 3.71 -14.45 -10.30
N VAL A 29 4.53 -14.80 -9.31
CA VAL A 29 5.95 -15.17 -9.53
C VAL A 29 6.06 -16.44 -10.38
N THR A 30 5.27 -17.47 -10.06
CA THR A 30 5.25 -18.71 -10.84
C THR A 30 4.65 -18.49 -12.24
N GLY A 31 3.65 -17.62 -12.37
CA GLY A 31 3.02 -17.27 -13.64
C GLY A 31 3.98 -16.63 -14.65
N VAL A 32 4.87 -15.74 -14.21
CA VAL A 32 5.92 -15.14 -15.08
C VAL A 32 6.77 -16.23 -15.73
N SER A 33 7.15 -17.26 -14.97
CA SER A 33 7.98 -18.35 -15.49
C SER A 33 7.22 -19.21 -16.51
N ILE A 34 5.92 -19.40 -16.31
CA ILE A 34 5.06 -20.20 -17.20
C ILE A 34 4.79 -19.49 -18.53
N VAL A 35 4.68 -18.16 -18.55
CA VAL A 35 4.46 -17.36 -19.78
C VAL A 35 5.58 -17.59 -20.82
N TYR A 36 6.82 -17.80 -20.36
CA TYR A 36 7.98 -18.06 -21.20
C TYR A 36 8.30 -19.55 -21.38
N ARG A 37 7.40 -20.45 -20.97
CA ARG A 37 7.59 -21.89 -21.10
C ARG A 37 7.91 -22.35 -22.53
N PRO A 38 7.21 -21.88 -23.59
CA PRO A 38 7.51 -22.31 -24.96
C PRO A 38 8.95 -22.02 -25.41
N GLU A 39 9.57 -20.97 -24.86
CA GLU A 39 10.96 -20.61 -25.14
C GLU A 39 11.95 -21.32 -24.22
N LEU A 40 11.66 -21.37 -22.91
CA LEU A 40 12.59 -21.87 -21.89
C LEU A 40 12.66 -23.40 -21.85
N GLU A 41 11.55 -24.11 -22.05
CA GLU A 41 11.53 -25.56 -21.86
C GLU A 41 12.36 -26.31 -22.91
N PRO A 42 12.31 -25.96 -24.21
CA PRO A 42 13.21 -26.56 -25.20
C PRO A 42 14.69 -26.25 -24.95
N MET A 43 15.03 -25.16 -24.24
CA MET A 43 16.40 -24.86 -23.84
C MET A 43 16.86 -25.75 -22.67
N LEU A 44 15.97 -25.96 -21.68
CA LEU A 44 16.26 -26.76 -20.48
C LEU A 44 16.21 -28.27 -20.74
N SER A 45 15.52 -28.73 -21.78
CA SER A 45 15.31 -30.16 -22.07
C SER A 45 15.40 -30.44 -23.57
N ARG A 46 16.47 -29.91 -24.18
CA ARG A 46 16.67 -29.91 -25.63
C ARG A 46 16.60 -31.30 -26.25
N ASP A 47 17.27 -32.28 -25.65
CA ASP A 47 17.37 -33.64 -26.20
C ASP A 47 16.09 -34.46 -26.02
N LEU A 48 15.25 -34.08 -25.07
CA LEU A 48 13.94 -34.70 -24.88
C LEU A 48 12.87 -34.11 -25.80
N LEU A 49 12.90 -32.78 -26.01
CA LEU A 49 11.80 -32.04 -26.64
C LEU A 49 12.03 -31.71 -28.11
N THR A 50 13.27 -31.81 -28.59
CA THR A 50 13.61 -31.51 -29.98
C THR A 50 14.55 -32.57 -30.54
N VAL A 51 14.42 -32.87 -31.83
CA VAL A 51 15.26 -33.81 -32.58
C VAL A 51 15.77 -33.15 -33.87
N PRO A 52 16.81 -33.67 -34.53
CA PRO A 52 17.18 -33.24 -35.88
C PRO A 52 15.99 -33.31 -36.84
N THR A 53 15.84 -32.29 -37.68
CA THR A 53 14.72 -32.20 -38.63
C THR A 53 14.80 -33.29 -39.70
N CYS A 54 13.65 -33.85 -40.09
CA CYS A 54 13.53 -34.83 -41.17
C CYS A 54 12.35 -34.48 -42.09
N THR A 55 12.38 -35.01 -43.31
CA THR A 55 11.29 -34.91 -44.29
C THR A 55 10.17 -35.90 -44.01
N ASP A 56 10.54 -37.12 -43.63
CA ASP A 56 9.60 -38.23 -43.47
C ASP A 56 9.50 -38.68 -42.02
N ARG A 57 8.27 -38.87 -41.57
CA ARG A 57 7.93 -39.35 -40.23
C ARG A 57 7.52 -40.82 -40.31
N VAL A 58 7.92 -41.63 -39.34
CA VAL A 58 7.38 -43.00 -39.20
C VAL A 58 5.87 -42.97 -38.94
N PRO A 59 5.09 -44.01 -39.30
CA PRO A 59 3.65 -44.05 -39.05
C PRO A 59 3.26 -43.78 -37.58
N LEU A 60 2.09 -43.15 -37.33
CA LEU A 60 1.62 -42.88 -35.94
C LEU A 60 1.55 -44.17 -35.13
N ASP A 61 1.11 -45.26 -35.76
CA ASP A 61 1.00 -46.58 -35.16
C ASP A 61 2.35 -47.09 -34.63
N THR A 62 3.44 -46.85 -35.35
CA THR A 62 4.80 -47.18 -34.90
C THR A 62 5.21 -46.36 -33.66
N LEU A 63 4.91 -45.07 -33.65
CA LEU A 63 5.22 -44.20 -32.50
C LEU A 63 4.46 -44.64 -31.25
N VAL A 64 3.18 -44.95 -31.41
CA VAL A 64 2.32 -45.39 -30.30
C VAL A 64 2.70 -46.78 -29.81
N ALA A 65 3.06 -47.70 -30.71
CA ALA A 65 3.58 -49.02 -30.34
C ALA A 65 4.88 -48.92 -29.53
N ASN A 66 5.86 -48.14 -30.01
CA ASN A 66 7.15 -47.94 -29.32
C ASN A 66 6.95 -47.28 -27.95
N ALA A 67 6.05 -46.31 -27.85
CA ALA A 67 5.68 -45.72 -26.56
C ALA A 67 5.06 -46.76 -25.62
N GLY A 68 4.14 -47.60 -26.12
CA GLY A 68 3.51 -48.67 -25.36
C GLY A 68 4.51 -49.68 -24.81
N THR A 69 5.52 -50.05 -25.60
CA THR A 69 6.61 -50.94 -25.15
C THR A 69 7.41 -50.35 -23.99
N SER A 70 7.60 -49.02 -23.97
CA SER A 70 8.30 -48.35 -22.86
C SER A 70 7.48 -48.28 -21.56
N ARG A 71 6.14 -48.40 -21.64
CA ARG A 71 5.22 -48.34 -20.49
C ARG A 71 4.09 -49.38 -20.62
N PRO A 72 4.39 -50.69 -20.51
CA PRO A 72 3.42 -51.75 -20.81
C PRO A 72 2.23 -51.81 -19.86
N SER A 73 2.37 -51.32 -18.62
CA SER A 73 1.32 -51.34 -17.60
C SER A 73 0.33 -50.16 -17.67
N ALA A 74 0.60 -49.16 -18.52
CA ALA A 74 -0.20 -47.94 -18.61
C ALA A 74 -0.99 -47.90 -19.91
N THR A 75 -2.23 -47.37 -19.86
CA THR A 75 -3.04 -47.20 -21.06
C THR A 75 -2.74 -45.88 -21.75
N LEU A 76 -2.68 -45.91 -23.08
CA LEU A 76 -2.44 -44.73 -23.92
C LEU A 76 -3.68 -43.83 -23.91
N ASP A 77 -3.49 -42.51 -23.86
CA ASP A 77 -4.57 -41.52 -23.86
C ASP A 77 -4.60 -40.73 -25.17
N TYR A 78 -3.50 -40.08 -25.54
CA TYR A 78 -3.39 -39.38 -26.82
C TYR A 78 -1.96 -39.35 -27.35
N ILE A 79 -1.83 -39.11 -28.65
CA ILE A 79 -0.59 -38.68 -29.30
C ILE A 79 -0.71 -37.23 -29.74
N ARG A 80 0.33 -36.42 -29.52
CA ARG A 80 0.41 -35.03 -29.94
C ARG A 80 1.63 -34.81 -30.82
N LEU A 81 1.41 -34.15 -31.95
CA LEU A 81 2.40 -33.80 -32.96
C LEU A 81 2.45 -32.27 -33.06
N ILE A 82 3.64 -31.70 -32.94
CA ILE A 82 3.87 -30.26 -33.08
C ILE A 82 4.75 -30.05 -34.30
N ALA A 83 4.32 -29.20 -35.23
CA ALA A 83 5.09 -28.90 -36.43
C ALA A 83 6.40 -28.17 -36.09
N GLY A 84 7.47 -28.54 -36.80
CA GLY A 84 8.72 -27.80 -36.77
C GLY A 84 8.57 -26.43 -37.45
N ARG A 85 9.44 -25.48 -37.06
CA ARG A 85 9.58 -24.25 -37.84
C ARG A 85 10.23 -24.58 -39.19
N PRO A 86 9.76 -24.00 -40.30
CA PRO A 86 10.44 -24.14 -41.58
C PRO A 86 11.94 -23.80 -41.43
N GLU A 87 12.81 -24.59 -42.04
CA GLU A 87 14.26 -24.37 -42.08
C GLU A 87 15.00 -24.44 -40.73
N ALA A 88 14.31 -24.76 -39.63
CA ALA A 88 14.98 -24.97 -38.35
C ALA A 88 15.79 -26.28 -38.35
N PRO A 89 17.01 -26.30 -37.78
CA PRO A 89 17.86 -27.49 -37.74
C PRO A 89 17.31 -28.59 -36.83
N ARG A 90 16.36 -28.25 -35.95
CA ARG A 90 15.68 -29.19 -35.07
C ARG A 90 14.17 -28.95 -35.11
N MET A 91 13.41 -30.04 -35.00
CA MET A 91 11.95 -30.04 -34.90
C MET A 91 11.49 -30.61 -33.55
N PRO A 92 10.27 -30.31 -33.09
CA PRO A 92 9.71 -30.88 -31.88
C PRO A 92 9.61 -32.41 -31.94
N SER A 93 9.87 -33.08 -30.81
CA SER A 93 9.61 -34.52 -30.63
C SER A 93 8.10 -34.81 -30.65
N ALA A 94 7.70 -36.00 -31.12
CA ALA A 94 6.35 -36.50 -30.91
C ALA A 94 6.15 -36.86 -29.43
N MET A 95 4.96 -36.64 -28.89
CA MET A 95 4.67 -36.96 -27.49
C MET A 95 3.42 -37.83 -27.37
N VAL A 96 3.53 -38.89 -26.59
CA VAL A 96 2.43 -39.81 -26.28
C VAL A 96 2.11 -39.71 -24.80
N ARG A 97 0.88 -39.31 -24.48
CA ARG A 97 0.39 -39.24 -23.11
C ARG A 97 -0.29 -40.54 -22.72
N PHE A 98 -0.05 -40.99 -21.49
CA PHE A 98 -0.69 -42.12 -20.85
C PHE A 98 -1.71 -41.65 -19.79
N THR A 99 -2.65 -42.52 -19.43
CA THR A 99 -3.73 -42.22 -18.47
C THR A 99 -3.22 -41.93 -17.06
N ASP A 100 -2.05 -42.47 -16.70
CA ASP A 100 -1.28 -42.19 -15.48
C ASP A 100 -0.63 -40.78 -15.46
N GLN A 101 -0.90 -39.95 -16.47
CA GLN A 101 -0.34 -38.60 -16.65
C GLN A 101 1.17 -38.57 -16.95
N HIS A 102 1.76 -39.66 -17.43
CA HIS A 102 3.11 -39.65 -18.02
C HIS A 102 3.10 -39.32 -19.51
N PHE A 103 4.17 -38.68 -19.97
CA PHE A 103 4.46 -38.37 -21.36
C PHE A 103 5.70 -39.13 -21.78
N VAL A 104 5.61 -39.89 -22.87
CA VAL A 104 6.76 -40.49 -23.54
C VAL A 104 7.07 -39.65 -24.77
N TYR A 105 8.33 -39.23 -24.91
CA TYR A 105 8.82 -38.43 -26.02
C TYR A 105 9.54 -39.33 -27.01
N LEU A 106 9.21 -39.18 -28.29
CA LEU A 106 9.74 -40.00 -29.36
C LEU A 106 10.29 -39.14 -30.48
N ASN A 107 11.32 -39.65 -31.15
CA ASN A 107 11.80 -39.09 -32.39
C ASN A 107 10.77 -39.39 -33.51
N PRO A 108 10.10 -38.37 -34.07
CA PRO A 108 9.13 -38.57 -35.16
C PRO A 108 9.74 -39.24 -36.40
N CYS A 109 11.04 -39.05 -36.65
CA CYS A 109 11.72 -39.52 -37.85
C CYS A 109 12.11 -41.00 -37.77
N THR A 110 12.54 -41.45 -36.59
CA THR A 110 13.07 -42.81 -36.40
C THR A 110 12.18 -43.71 -35.56
N GLY A 111 11.23 -43.13 -34.82
CA GLY A 111 10.43 -43.82 -33.82
C GLY A 111 11.16 -44.12 -32.51
N ALA A 112 12.42 -43.70 -32.35
CA ALA A 112 13.20 -43.95 -31.14
C ALA A 112 12.58 -43.23 -29.92
N VAL A 113 12.51 -43.92 -28.78
CA VAL A 113 12.08 -43.33 -27.50
C VAL A 113 13.23 -42.49 -26.94
N LEU A 114 12.97 -41.20 -26.70
CA LEU A 114 13.94 -40.24 -26.18
C LEU A 114 13.95 -40.21 -24.64
N GLY A 115 12.82 -40.57 -24.03
CA GLY A 115 12.64 -40.61 -22.58
C GLY A 115 11.19 -40.37 -22.18
N ASP A 116 10.90 -40.43 -20.89
CA ASP A 116 9.58 -40.15 -20.34
C ASP A 116 9.62 -39.07 -19.25
N ARG A 117 8.47 -38.45 -18.99
CA ARG A 117 8.29 -37.42 -17.96
C ARG A 117 6.85 -37.43 -17.44
N ALA A 118 6.68 -37.37 -16.13
CA ALA A 118 5.37 -37.06 -15.54
C ALA A 118 4.87 -35.68 -15.99
N ARG A 119 3.55 -35.45 -15.99
CA ARG A 119 2.91 -34.17 -16.41
C ARG A 119 3.50 -32.91 -15.79
N TYR A 120 3.90 -33.00 -14.51
CA TYR A 120 4.51 -31.89 -13.77
C TYR A 120 6.01 -32.13 -13.51
N GLY A 121 6.64 -33.04 -14.23
CA GLY A 121 8.08 -33.30 -14.14
C GLY A 121 8.91 -32.17 -14.74
N GLY A 122 10.15 -32.05 -14.26
CA GLY A 122 11.07 -30.97 -14.64
C GLY A 122 10.74 -29.63 -13.96
N LEU A 123 11.66 -28.66 -14.08
CA LEU A 123 11.58 -27.37 -13.38
C LEU A 123 10.28 -26.61 -13.68
N LEU A 124 9.96 -26.39 -14.96
CA LEU A 124 8.76 -25.64 -15.36
C LEU A 124 7.46 -26.41 -15.08
N GLY A 125 7.50 -27.75 -15.12
CA GLY A 125 6.38 -28.59 -14.71
C GLY A 125 6.08 -28.47 -13.21
N THR A 126 7.12 -28.44 -12.38
CA THR A 126 6.99 -28.23 -10.93
C THR A 126 6.45 -26.84 -10.63
N ILE A 127 6.92 -25.82 -11.35
CA ILE A 127 6.38 -24.45 -11.24
C ILE A 127 4.90 -24.40 -11.63
N GLU A 128 4.47 -25.09 -12.69
CA GLU A 128 3.04 -25.21 -13.05
C GLU A 128 2.24 -25.91 -11.95
N GLN A 129 2.79 -26.96 -11.34
CA GLN A 129 2.15 -27.67 -10.24
C GLN A 129 1.90 -26.76 -9.04
N ILE A 130 2.87 -25.92 -8.69
CA ILE A 130 2.77 -24.92 -7.62
C ILE A 130 1.74 -23.85 -8.00
N HIS A 131 1.85 -23.28 -9.20
CA HIS A 131 0.95 -22.22 -9.70
C HIS A 131 -0.52 -22.61 -9.65
N ARG A 132 -0.82 -23.87 -9.98
CA ARG A 132 -2.18 -24.42 -10.04
C ARG A 132 -2.59 -25.18 -8.77
N PHE A 133 -1.72 -25.21 -7.75
CA PHE A 133 -1.91 -25.96 -6.50
C PHE A 133 -2.21 -27.46 -6.71
N ARG A 134 -1.66 -28.06 -7.77
CA ARG A 134 -1.90 -29.46 -8.16
C ARG A 134 -1.14 -30.49 -7.32
N PHE A 135 -0.46 -30.04 -6.26
CA PHE A 135 0.13 -30.89 -5.22
C PHE A 135 -0.86 -31.22 -4.09
N MET A 136 -2.04 -30.60 -4.06
CA MET A 136 -3.11 -30.88 -3.08
C MET A 136 -4.42 -31.25 -3.76
N LYS A 137 -5.27 -32.01 -3.04
CA LYS A 137 -6.66 -32.25 -3.44
C LYS A 137 -7.41 -30.90 -3.47
N ASN A 138 -8.22 -30.68 -4.51
CA ASN A 138 -9.00 -29.44 -4.70
C ASN A 138 -8.19 -28.15 -4.89
N GLY A 139 -6.92 -28.22 -5.31
CA GLY A 139 -6.09 -27.01 -5.56
C GLY A 139 -6.68 -26.02 -6.58
N SER A 140 -7.49 -26.47 -7.53
CA SER A 140 -8.21 -25.59 -8.46
C SER A 140 -9.20 -24.68 -7.75
N LEU A 141 -9.82 -25.14 -6.65
CA LEU A 141 -10.72 -24.32 -5.84
C LEU A 141 -9.95 -23.19 -5.15
N ILE A 142 -8.77 -23.47 -4.60
CA ILE A 142 -7.90 -22.46 -3.96
C ILE A 142 -7.46 -21.42 -4.97
N THR A 143 -6.99 -21.87 -6.13
CA THR A 143 -6.55 -20.98 -7.22
C THR A 143 -7.70 -20.10 -7.70
N GLY A 144 -8.87 -20.70 -7.92
CA GLY A 144 -10.07 -20.00 -8.40
C GLY A 144 -10.65 -19.01 -7.40
N THR A 145 -10.79 -19.39 -6.12
CA THR A 145 -11.31 -18.47 -5.09
C THR A 145 -10.35 -17.32 -4.82
N SER A 146 -9.04 -17.59 -4.81
CA SER A 146 -8.02 -16.55 -4.69
C SER A 146 -8.07 -15.58 -5.86
N ALA A 147 -8.25 -16.09 -7.09
CA ALA A 147 -8.48 -15.28 -8.29
C ALA A 147 -9.72 -14.38 -8.17
N LEU A 148 -10.86 -14.92 -7.72
CA LEU A 148 -12.08 -14.11 -7.52
C LEU A 148 -11.90 -13.01 -6.47
N LEU A 149 -11.31 -13.34 -5.32
CA LEU A 149 -11.01 -12.36 -4.29
C LEU A 149 -10.02 -11.29 -4.77
N PHE A 150 -9.06 -11.69 -5.61
CA PHE A 150 -8.13 -10.76 -6.23
C PHE A 150 -8.80 -9.85 -7.26
N CYS A 151 -9.76 -10.35 -8.06
CA CYS A 151 -10.60 -9.50 -8.92
C CYS A 151 -11.31 -8.41 -8.10
N LEU A 152 -11.94 -8.79 -6.97
CA LEU A 152 -12.60 -7.83 -6.09
C LEU A 152 -11.61 -6.81 -5.51
N LEU A 153 -10.40 -7.26 -5.17
CA LEU A 153 -9.33 -6.40 -4.68
C LEU A 153 -8.86 -5.40 -5.75
N LEU A 154 -8.70 -5.81 -7.01
CA LEU A 154 -8.31 -4.94 -8.11
C LEU A 154 -9.41 -3.94 -8.47
N ILE A 155 -10.67 -4.38 -8.52
CA ILE A 155 -11.81 -3.51 -8.81
C ILE A 155 -11.99 -2.50 -7.68
N GLY A 156 -12.20 -2.95 -6.45
CA GLY A 156 -12.42 -2.06 -5.32
C GLY A 156 -11.18 -1.23 -4.97
N GLY A 157 -10.06 -1.92 -4.87
CA GLY A 157 -8.79 -1.39 -4.40
C GLY A 157 -7.93 -0.66 -5.43
N GLY A 158 -8.12 -0.88 -6.73
CA GLY A 158 -7.35 -0.20 -7.78
C GLY A 158 -8.22 0.79 -8.57
N LEU A 159 -9.32 0.29 -9.14
CA LEU A 159 -10.18 1.05 -10.06
C LEU A 159 -11.23 1.93 -9.35
N VAL A 160 -11.74 1.54 -8.18
CA VAL A 160 -12.78 2.33 -7.49
C VAL A 160 -12.18 3.34 -6.50
N LEU A 161 -11.23 2.92 -5.68
CA LEU A 161 -10.64 3.80 -4.66
C LEU A 161 -9.66 4.84 -5.23
N TRP A 162 -8.89 4.49 -6.27
CA TRP A 162 -7.72 5.28 -6.67
C TRP A 162 -7.71 5.69 -8.15
N TRP A 163 -8.76 5.38 -8.90
CA TRP A 163 -8.86 5.83 -10.28
C TRP A 163 -9.05 7.35 -10.37
N PRO A 164 -8.23 8.05 -11.17
CA PRO A 164 -8.28 9.51 -11.27
C PRO A 164 -9.59 9.97 -11.93
N ARG A 165 -10.36 10.79 -11.22
CA ARG A 165 -11.64 11.34 -11.71
C ARG A 165 -11.53 12.62 -12.53
N THR A 166 -10.39 13.32 -12.45
CA THR A 166 -10.17 14.63 -13.10
C THR A 166 -9.00 14.57 -14.08
N ARG A 167 -9.08 15.30 -15.20
CA ARG A 167 -8.01 15.32 -16.24
C ARG A 167 -6.63 15.74 -15.70
N SER A 168 -6.55 16.62 -14.70
CA SER A 168 -5.28 16.96 -14.04
C SER A 168 -4.77 15.82 -13.14
N GLY A 169 -5.68 15.08 -12.48
CA GLY A 169 -5.37 13.91 -11.66
C GLY A 169 -4.71 12.78 -12.46
N TRP A 170 -5.02 12.65 -13.75
CA TRP A 170 -4.36 11.68 -14.64
C TRP A 170 -2.86 11.94 -14.78
N ARG A 171 -2.44 13.21 -14.88
CA ARG A 171 -1.01 13.56 -14.95
C ARG A 171 -0.24 13.18 -13.69
N HIS A 172 -0.91 13.09 -12.53
CA HIS A 172 -0.29 12.78 -11.24
C HIS A 172 -0.54 11.35 -10.75
N ALA A 173 -1.43 10.60 -11.39
CA ALA A 173 -1.75 9.22 -11.05
C ALA A 173 -0.62 8.26 -11.46
N PHE A 174 0.14 8.60 -12.51
CA PHE A 174 1.18 7.76 -13.10
C PHE A 174 2.62 8.22 -12.82
N THR A 175 2.81 9.37 -12.16
CA THR A 175 4.13 9.93 -11.88
C THR A 175 4.66 9.51 -10.52
N LEU A 176 5.84 8.89 -10.48
CA LEU A 176 6.60 8.68 -9.25
C LEU A 176 7.28 10.01 -8.87
N ARG A 177 6.97 10.53 -7.68
CA ARG A 177 7.67 11.71 -7.14
C ARG A 177 8.96 11.27 -6.46
N SER A 178 10.11 11.60 -7.05
CA SER A 178 11.42 11.52 -6.40
C SER A 178 11.64 12.77 -5.53
N GLY A 179 12.05 12.59 -4.27
CA GLY A 179 12.42 13.71 -3.37
C GLY A 179 11.62 13.84 -2.07
N ALA A 180 10.54 13.08 -1.88
CA ALA A 180 9.88 12.99 -0.57
C ALA A 180 10.50 11.85 0.25
N GLY A 181 10.73 12.05 1.56
CA GLY A 181 11.36 11.06 2.44
C GLY A 181 10.78 9.63 2.30
N ARG A 182 11.60 8.59 2.56
CA ARG A 182 11.32 7.15 2.33
C ARG A 182 9.88 6.71 2.65
N THR A 183 9.27 7.35 3.64
CA THR A 183 7.93 7.10 4.17
C THR A 183 6.75 7.55 3.29
N VAL A 184 6.88 8.68 2.57
CA VAL A 184 5.89 9.15 1.59
C VAL A 184 5.99 8.32 0.31
N SER A 185 7.19 7.84 -0.01
CA SER A 185 7.47 7.02 -1.20
C SER A 185 6.68 5.69 -1.24
N SER A 186 6.60 4.92 -0.15
CA SER A 186 5.94 3.60 -0.15
C SER A 186 4.43 3.63 -0.45
N PHE A 187 3.69 4.57 0.14
CA PHE A 187 2.25 4.72 -0.11
C PHE A 187 1.96 5.21 -1.52
N HIS A 188 2.74 6.19 -2.00
CA HIS A 188 2.64 6.65 -3.38
C HIS A 188 2.97 5.55 -4.38
N LEU A 189 4.02 4.75 -4.13
CA LEU A 189 4.40 3.61 -4.95
C LEU A 189 3.29 2.55 -4.99
N HIS A 190 2.68 2.22 -3.84
CA HIS A 190 1.55 1.28 -3.79
C HIS A 190 0.39 1.75 -4.68
N ARG A 191 0.04 3.03 -4.61
CA ARG A 191 -1.03 3.63 -5.41
C ARG A 191 -0.72 3.57 -6.90
N VAL A 192 0.47 4.02 -7.30
CA VAL A 192 0.87 4.09 -8.72
C VAL A 192 0.95 2.67 -9.31
N ALA A 193 1.65 1.75 -8.63
CA ALA A 193 1.73 0.36 -9.07
C ALA A 193 0.34 -0.28 -9.16
N GLY A 194 -0.56 0.03 -8.21
CA GLY A 194 -1.93 -0.47 -8.18
C GLY A 194 -2.71 -0.03 -9.40
N VAL A 195 -2.72 1.27 -9.71
CA VAL A 195 -3.45 1.81 -10.87
C VAL A 195 -2.87 1.27 -12.18
N CYS A 196 -1.55 1.27 -12.35
CA CYS A 196 -0.89 0.77 -13.56
C CYS A 196 -1.17 -0.71 -13.82
N ALA A 197 -1.14 -1.54 -12.78
CA ALA A 197 -1.26 -2.98 -12.93
C ALA A 197 -2.71 -3.47 -12.95
N SER A 198 -3.68 -2.69 -12.43
CA SER A 198 -5.05 -3.17 -12.22
C SER A 198 -5.75 -3.64 -13.48
N THR A 199 -5.62 -2.93 -14.60
CA THR A 199 -6.28 -3.32 -15.86
C THR A 199 -5.67 -4.60 -16.44
N ILE A 200 -4.33 -4.68 -16.45
CA ILE A 200 -3.58 -5.83 -16.95
C ILE A 200 -3.92 -7.06 -16.10
N LEU A 201 -3.76 -6.97 -14.79
CA LEU A 201 -4.00 -8.07 -13.87
C LEU A 201 -5.48 -8.48 -13.83
N LEU A 202 -6.42 -7.54 -13.91
CA LEU A 202 -7.84 -7.88 -13.97
C LEU A 202 -8.16 -8.68 -15.24
N SER A 203 -7.64 -8.27 -16.39
CA SER A 203 -7.80 -9.02 -17.64
C SER A 203 -7.22 -10.43 -17.56
N MET A 204 -6.06 -10.57 -16.93
CA MET A 204 -5.37 -11.85 -16.74
C MET A 204 -6.13 -12.78 -15.80
N VAL A 205 -6.69 -12.25 -14.70
CA VAL A 205 -7.44 -13.06 -13.73
C VAL A 205 -8.76 -13.51 -14.32
N LEU A 206 -9.52 -12.60 -14.95
CA LEU A 206 -10.81 -12.94 -15.59
C LEU A 206 -10.65 -13.99 -16.68
N SER A 207 -9.58 -13.91 -17.48
CA SER A 207 -9.29 -14.89 -18.52
C SER A 207 -8.80 -16.25 -17.99
N GLY A 208 -8.33 -16.33 -16.74
CA GLY A 208 -7.92 -17.57 -16.08
C GLY A 208 -9.05 -18.33 -15.37
N LEU A 209 -10.12 -17.66 -14.95
CA LEU A 209 -11.25 -18.25 -14.22
C LEU A 209 -11.94 -19.45 -14.91
N PRO A 210 -12.10 -19.49 -16.26
CA PRO A 210 -12.66 -20.67 -16.93
C PRO A 210 -11.86 -21.96 -16.70
N GLN A 211 -10.60 -21.89 -16.27
CA GLN A 211 -9.77 -23.06 -15.96
C GLN A 211 -10.00 -23.61 -14.54
N ALA A 212 -10.63 -22.82 -13.67
CA ALA A 212 -10.90 -23.18 -12.29
C ALA A 212 -12.37 -23.55 -12.05
N PHE A 213 -13.29 -22.95 -12.80
CA PHE A 213 -14.73 -23.06 -12.55
C PHE A 213 -15.54 -23.34 -13.82
N ASP A 214 -16.24 -24.47 -13.83
CA ASP A 214 -17.14 -24.85 -14.94
C ASP A 214 -18.30 -23.86 -15.09
N TRP A 215 -18.84 -23.33 -13.99
CA TRP A 215 -19.91 -22.33 -14.04
C TRP A 215 -19.44 -21.04 -14.75
N TYR A 216 -18.18 -20.65 -14.56
CA TYR A 216 -17.62 -19.48 -15.21
C TYR A 216 -17.41 -19.77 -16.70
N ALA A 217 -16.88 -20.95 -17.03
CA ALA A 217 -16.74 -21.41 -18.41
C ALA A 217 -18.10 -21.41 -19.13
N HIS A 218 -19.15 -21.98 -18.54
CA HIS A 218 -20.51 -21.95 -19.10
C HIS A 218 -21.08 -20.54 -19.22
N GLY A 219 -20.80 -19.67 -18.23
CA GLY A 219 -21.16 -18.25 -18.26
C GLY A 219 -20.60 -17.51 -19.48
N VAL A 220 -19.36 -17.83 -19.90
CA VAL A 220 -18.76 -17.27 -21.13
C VAL A 220 -19.60 -17.59 -22.37
N TYR A 221 -20.13 -18.81 -22.50
CA TYR A 221 -21.01 -19.18 -23.61
C TYR A 221 -22.37 -18.46 -23.50
N ALA A 222 -22.95 -18.42 -22.30
CA ALA A 222 -24.26 -17.82 -22.07
C ALA A 222 -24.29 -16.31 -22.35
N ILE A 223 -23.27 -15.56 -21.94
CA ILE A 223 -23.19 -14.09 -22.12
C ILE A 223 -23.25 -13.69 -23.59
N VAL A 224 -22.70 -14.53 -24.48
CA VAL A 224 -22.70 -14.28 -25.93
C VAL A 224 -23.76 -15.09 -26.68
N GLY A 225 -24.75 -15.64 -25.97
CA GLY A 225 -25.86 -16.40 -26.55
C GLY A 225 -25.43 -17.68 -27.29
N SER A 226 -24.25 -18.22 -27.00
CA SER A 226 -23.75 -19.44 -27.65
C SER A 226 -24.23 -20.70 -26.91
N PRO A 227 -24.60 -21.77 -27.62
CA PRO A 227 -24.93 -23.04 -26.98
C PRO A 227 -23.69 -23.64 -26.32
N ALA A 228 -23.92 -24.42 -25.26
CA ALA A 228 -22.85 -25.19 -24.61
C ALA A 228 -22.20 -26.16 -25.62
N PRO A 229 -20.91 -26.52 -25.44
CA PRO A 229 -20.23 -27.46 -26.31
C PRO A 229 -21.00 -28.78 -26.45
N ALA A 230 -21.37 -29.12 -27.68
CA ALA A 230 -22.09 -30.35 -27.94
C ALA A 230 -21.21 -31.57 -27.62
N LYS A 231 -21.80 -32.57 -26.93
CA LYS A 231 -21.13 -33.83 -26.61
C LYS A 231 -20.52 -34.48 -27.87
N PRO A 232 -19.40 -35.21 -27.75
CA PRO A 232 -18.82 -35.93 -28.87
C PRO A 232 -19.85 -36.90 -29.50
N PRO A 233 -19.91 -36.98 -30.84
CA PRO A 233 -20.71 -38.02 -31.52
C PRO A 233 -20.17 -39.41 -31.16
N ARG A 234 -20.98 -40.46 -31.31
CA ARG A 234 -20.57 -41.83 -31.03
C ARG A 234 -20.16 -42.55 -32.31
N SER A 235 -19.20 -43.46 -32.19
CA SER A 235 -18.89 -44.39 -33.29
C SER A 235 -19.96 -45.46 -33.42
N THR A 236 -20.24 -45.85 -34.67
CA THR A 236 -21.10 -46.99 -34.97
C THR A 236 -20.35 -48.27 -34.66
N VAL A 237 -20.66 -48.90 -33.52
CA VAL A 237 -20.08 -50.20 -33.16
C VAL A 237 -20.51 -51.20 -34.22
N THR A 238 -19.58 -51.56 -35.10
CA THR A 238 -19.85 -52.45 -36.21
C THR A 238 -19.55 -53.86 -35.73
N THR A 239 -20.54 -54.51 -35.10
CA THR A 239 -20.50 -55.94 -34.74
C THR A 239 -19.41 -56.38 -33.72
N SER A 240 -19.65 -57.50 -33.05
CA SER A 240 -18.66 -58.11 -32.15
C SER A 240 -17.43 -58.53 -32.97
N GLY A 241 -16.26 -57.93 -32.72
CA GLY A 241 -14.98 -58.30 -33.35
C GLY A 241 -14.41 -57.33 -34.39
N ALA A 242 -15.03 -56.17 -34.67
CA ALA A 242 -14.43 -55.20 -35.59
C ALA A 242 -13.13 -54.59 -35.04
N THR A 243 -12.07 -54.67 -35.85
CA THR A 243 -10.79 -54.02 -35.59
C THR A 243 -10.84 -52.55 -35.96
N ARG A 244 -10.27 -51.69 -35.11
CA ARG A 244 -10.15 -50.26 -35.38
C ARG A 244 -9.17 -50.01 -36.52
N LEU A 245 -9.38 -48.92 -37.25
CA LEU A 245 -8.43 -48.52 -38.30
C LEU A 245 -7.10 -48.04 -37.68
N PRO A 246 -5.97 -48.16 -38.40
CA PRO A 246 -4.69 -47.62 -37.98
C PRO A 246 -4.74 -46.10 -37.76
N LEU A 247 -3.99 -45.59 -36.78
CA LEU A 247 -3.91 -44.16 -36.46
C LEU A 247 -3.46 -43.30 -37.64
N GLU A 248 -2.58 -43.85 -38.48
CA GLU A 248 -2.12 -43.18 -39.70
C GLU A 248 -3.27 -42.84 -40.66
N SER A 249 -4.32 -43.66 -40.71
CA SER A 249 -5.49 -43.43 -41.57
C SER A 249 -6.28 -42.18 -41.16
N PHE A 250 -6.45 -41.99 -39.85
CA PHE A 250 -7.12 -40.82 -39.29
C PHE A 250 -6.29 -39.57 -39.49
N TRP A 251 -4.97 -39.68 -39.33
CA TRP A 251 -4.03 -38.60 -39.59
C TRP A 251 -4.06 -38.11 -41.05
N ARG A 252 -4.09 -39.02 -42.04
CA ARG A 252 -4.24 -38.65 -43.46
C ARG A 252 -5.56 -37.92 -43.71
N THR A 253 -6.64 -38.34 -43.07
CA THR A 253 -7.94 -37.65 -43.18
C THR A 253 -7.88 -36.26 -42.55
N ALA A 254 -7.23 -36.11 -41.41
CA ALA A 254 -7.00 -34.82 -40.78
C ALA A 254 -6.15 -33.88 -41.65
N GLN A 255 -5.08 -34.37 -42.28
CA GLN A 255 -4.27 -33.57 -43.20
C GLN A 255 -5.03 -33.10 -44.43
N ARG A 256 -5.96 -33.92 -44.96
CA ARG A 256 -6.83 -33.50 -46.07
C ARG A 256 -7.77 -32.36 -45.68
N LEU A 257 -8.29 -32.37 -44.45
CA LEU A 257 -9.23 -31.35 -43.96
C LEU A 257 -8.54 -30.10 -43.40
N SER A 258 -7.35 -30.26 -42.82
CA SER A 258 -6.52 -29.18 -42.28
C SER A 258 -5.06 -29.45 -42.66
N PRO A 259 -4.61 -28.93 -43.82
CA PRO A 259 -3.25 -29.15 -44.30
C PRO A 259 -2.20 -28.58 -43.34
N GLN A 260 -1.18 -29.39 -43.03
CA GLN A 260 -0.01 -29.01 -42.22
C GLN A 260 -0.37 -28.26 -40.91
N PRO A 261 -1.10 -28.90 -39.98
CA PRO A 261 -1.46 -28.27 -38.71
C PRO A 261 -0.20 -27.98 -37.88
N GLN A 262 -0.16 -26.84 -37.19
CA GLN A 262 0.95 -26.47 -36.28
C GLN A 262 1.01 -27.39 -35.06
N ASP A 263 -0.15 -27.87 -34.62
CA ASP A 263 -0.30 -28.76 -33.48
C ASP A 263 -1.49 -29.67 -33.76
N ALA A 264 -1.33 -30.96 -33.53
CA ALA A 264 -2.35 -31.96 -33.71
C ALA A 264 -2.34 -32.92 -32.53
N LEU A 265 -3.47 -33.01 -31.85
CA LEU A 265 -3.68 -33.93 -30.75
C LEU A 265 -4.74 -34.95 -31.16
N LEU A 266 -4.37 -36.24 -31.21
CA LEU A 266 -5.27 -37.36 -31.47
C LEU A 266 -5.50 -38.15 -30.19
N HIS A 267 -6.73 -38.16 -29.69
CA HIS A 267 -7.12 -39.03 -28.59
C HIS A 267 -7.38 -40.46 -29.09
N ILE A 268 -6.89 -41.42 -28.31
CA ILE A 268 -7.06 -42.85 -28.58
C ILE A 268 -8.33 -43.30 -27.85
N PRO A 269 -9.35 -43.81 -28.57
CA PRO A 269 -10.63 -44.13 -27.97
C PRO A 269 -10.52 -45.27 -26.95
N GLN A 270 -10.86 -45.01 -25.69
CA GLN A 270 -10.82 -46.04 -24.64
C GLN A 270 -12.04 -46.99 -24.70
N LYS A 271 -13.19 -46.46 -25.12
CA LYS A 271 -14.46 -47.22 -25.19
C LYS A 271 -14.74 -47.62 -26.63
N ALA A 272 -15.42 -48.74 -26.83
CA ALA A 272 -15.78 -49.21 -28.17
C ALA A 272 -16.67 -48.23 -28.95
N SER A 273 -17.53 -47.47 -28.26
CA SER A 273 -18.44 -46.48 -28.85
C SER A 273 -17.85 -45.06 -28.93
N ALA A 274 -16.62 -44.85 -28.46
CA ALA A 274 -15.97 -43.54 -28.51
C ALA A 274 -15.42 -43.27 -29.92
N PRO A 275 -15.61 -42.05 -30.45
CA PRO A 275 -14.98 -41.64 -31.69
C PRO A 275 -13.47 -41.46 -31.49
N VAL A 276 -12.73 -41.37 -32.59
CA VAL A 276 -11.40 -40.77 -32.59
C VAL A 276 -11.60 -39.26 -32.64
N ASP A 277 -11.37 -38.57 -31.53
CA ASP A 277 -11.42 -37.11 -31.46
C ASP A 277 -10.04 -36.50 -31.63
N MET A 278 -9.99 -35.47 -32.47
CA MET A 278 -8.78 -34.78 -32.86
C MET A 278 -8.94 -33.27 -32.67
N TYR A 279 -7.94 -32.66 -32.07
CA TYR A 279 -7.84 -31.21 -31.93
C TYR A 279 -6.66 -30.70 -32.74
N LEU A 280 -6.93 -29.87 -33.73
CA LEU A 280 -5.95 -29.36 -34.69
C LEU A 280 -5.81 -27.84 -34.55
N ILE A 281 -4.60 -27.33 -34.64
CA ILE A 281 -4.33 -25.90 -34.78
C ILE A 281 -3.86 -25.67 -36.22
N ALA A 282 -4.67 -24.96 -37.00
CA ALA A 282 -4.36 -24.67 -38.40
C ALA A 282 -3.12 -23.77 -38.53
N ARG A 283 -2.46 -23.79 -39.70
CA ARG A 283 -1.24 -23.01 -39.95
C ARG A 283 -1.46 -21.50 -39.86
N ASP A 284 -2.65 -21.04 -40.22
CA ASP A 284 -3.12 -19.66 -40.20
C ASP A 284 -3.92 -19.31 -38.94
N ALA A 285 -3.87 -20.18 -37.91
CA ALA A 285 -4.60 -19.98 -36.67
C ALA A 285 -4.24 -18.62 -36.01
N PRO A 286 -5.24 -17.85 -35.54
CA PRO A 286 -5.00 -16.52 -34.97
C PRO A 286 -4.27 -16.54 -33.62
N HIS A 287 -4.23 -17.69 -32.93
CA HIS A 287 -3.50 -17.87 -31.68
C HIS A 287 -3.26 -19.37 -31.37
N PRO A 288 -2.30 -19.72 -30.48
CA PRO A 288 -1.91 -21.11 -30.19
C PRO A 288 -2.92 -21.99 -29.44
N ASN A 289 -4.17 -21.54 -29.26
CA ASN A 289 -5.26 -22.37 -28.73
C ASN A 289 -6.50 -22.36 -29.65
N ALA A 290 -6.39 -21.85 -30.87
CA ALA A 290 -7.48 -21.81 -31.84
C ALA A 290 -7.74 -23.21 -32.40
N ARG A 291 -8.39 -24.05 -31.59
CA ARG A 291 -8.59 -25.48 -31.87
C ARG A 291 -9.74 -25.70 -32.85
N THR A 292 -9.44 -26.38 -33.94
CA THR A 292 -10.38 -27.05 -34.83
C THR A 292 -10.69 -28.44 -34.27
N MET A 293 -11.96 -28.80 -34.23
CA MET A 293 -12.41 -30.09 -33.68
C MET A 293 -12.80 -31.04 -34.81
N LEU A 294 -12.24 -32.25 -34.82
CA LEU A 294 -12.54 -33.29 -35.77
C LEU A 294 -12.87 -34.59 -35.03
N PHE A 295 -14.02 -35.18 -35.35
CA PHE A 295 -14.48 -36.45 -34.80
C PHE A 295 -14.64 -37.45 -35.93
N LEU A 296 -13.94 -38.56 -35.85
CA LEU A 296 -13.94 -39.64 -36.83
C LEU A 296 -14.49 -40.90 -36.20
N ASP A 297 -15.18 -41.70 -37.01
CA ASP A 297 -15.60 -43.03 -36.61
C ASP A 297 -14.40 -43.97 -36.51
N ALA A 298 -14.23 -44.63 -35.35
CA ALA A 298 -13.04 -45.43 -35.05
C ALA A 298 -12.88 -46.70 -35.92
N TYR A 299 -13.92 -47.15 -36.62
CA TYR A 299 -13.91 -48.39 -37.41
C TYR A 299 -14.00 -48.12 -38.91
N THR A 300 -14.74 -47.09 -39.31
CA THR A 300 -14.96 -46.77 -40.74
C THR A 300 -14.10 -45.61 -41.23
N GLY A 301 -13.56 -44.77 -40.33
CA GLY A 301 -12.83 -43.56 -40.69
C GLY A 301 -13.70 -42.43 -41.21
N LYS A 302 -15.04 -42.60 -41.21
CA LYS A 302 -15.99 -41.59 -41.65
C LYS A 302 -15.94 -40.37 -40.73
N VAL A 303 -15.99 -39.17 -41.32
CA VAL A 303 -16.11 -37.92 -40.58
C VAL A 303 -17.50 -37.84 -39.94
N LEU A 304 -17.54 -37.90 -38.60
CA LEU A 304 -18.77 -37.75 -37.82
C LEU A 304 -19.11 -36.28 -37.58
N ARG A 305 -18.09 -35.46 -37.30
CA ARG A 305 -18.23 -34.01 -37.12
C ARG A 305 -16.90 -33.32 -37.38
N PHE A 306 -16.91 -32.27 -38.18
CA PHE A 306 -15.76 -31.39 -38.38
C PHE A 306 -16.19 -29.95 -38.13
N THR A 307 -15.49 -29.26 -37.24
CA THR A 307 -15.79 -27.88 -36.87
C THR A 307 -14.50 -27.08 -36.86
N PRO A 308 -14.17 -26.40 -37.99
CA PRO A 308 -13.09 -25.44 -38.07
C PRO A 308 -13.20 -24.38 -36.97
N TYR A 309 -12.07 -23.92 -36.44
CA TYR A 309 -12.07 -22.83 -35.46
C TYR A 309 -12.79 -21.58 -35.98
N ALA A 310 -12.59 -21.25 -37.27
CA ALA A 310 -13.25 -20.13 -37.93
C ALA A 310 -14.79 -20.25 -37.94
N GLN A 311 -15.33 -21.46 -37.95
CA GLN A 311 -16.77 -21.74 -37.95
C GLN A 311 -17.33 -22.05 -36.55
N SER A 312 -16.48 -22.05 -35.53
CA SER A 312 -16.92 -22.29 -34.15
C SER A 312 -17.77 -21.13 -33.62
N SER A 313 -18.64 -21.43 -32.66
CA SER A 313 -19.48 -20.42 -32.00
C SER A 313 -18.63 -19.33 -31.33
N LEU A 314 -19.21 -18.14 -31.17
CA LEU A 314 -18.51 -17.01 -30.56
C LEU A 314 -18.04 -17.33 -29.13
N GLY A 315 -18.88 -18.02 -28.34
CA GLY A 315 -18.51 -18.46 -26.98
C GLY A 315 -17.32 -19.42 -26.97
N HIS A 316 -17.24 -20.31 -27.97
CA HIS A 316 -16.11 -21.24 -28.10
C HIS A 316 -14.81 -20.52 -28.46
N LYS A 317 -14.88 -19.57 -29.41
CA LYS A 317 -13.76 -18.70 -29.77
C LYS A 317 -13.28 -17.90 -28.56
N LEU A 318 -14.21 -17.27 -27.84
CA LEU A 318 -13.91 -16.47 -26.66
C LEU A 318 -13.24 -17.30 -25.54
N TYR A 319 -13.72 -18.52 -25.29
CA TYR A 319 -13.13 -19.42 -24.30
C TYR A 319 -11.64 -19.73 -24.57
N PHE A 320 -11.30 -20.11 -25.82
CA PHE A 320 -9.90 -20.40 -26.18
C PHE A 320 -9.04 -19.15 -26.32
N TRP A 321 -9.66 -18.02 -26.69
CA TRP A 321 -8.99 -16.74 -26.71
C TRP A 321 -8.62 -16.30 -25.29
N MET A 322 -9.52 -16.46 -24.30
CA MET A 322 -9.22 -16.21 -22.88
C MET A 322 -8.00 -17.02 -22.41
N LEU A 323 -7.92 -18.31 -22.73
CA LEU A 323 -6.74 -19.11 -22.36
C LEU A 323 -5.43 -18.58 -23.00
N SER A 324 -5.50 -18.15 -24.26
CA SER A 324 -4.35 -17.58 -24.97
C SER A 324 -3.95 -16.21 -24.41
N TRP A 325 -4.93 -15.42 -24.00
CA TRP A 325 -4.72 -14.13 -23.34
C TRP A 325 -4.08 -14.32 -21.97
N HIS A 326 -4.60 -15.24 -21.16
CA HIS A 326 -4.08 -15.56 -19.83
C HIS A 326 -2.61 -16.00 -19.85
N THR A 327 -2.20 -16.71 -20.91
CA THR A 327 -0.83 -17.20 -21.11
C THR A 327 0.08 -16.22 -21.84
N GLY A 328 -0.42 -15.05 -22.25
CA GLY A 328 0.37 -14.01 -22.93
C GLY A 328 0.73 -14.34 -24.36
N LEU A 329 0.08 -15.32 -24.97
CA LEU A 329 0.32 -15.74 -26.34
C LEU A 329 -0.41 -14.87 -27.36
N VAL A 330 -1.40 -14.09 -26.93
CA VAL A 330 -2.05 -13.06 -27.75
C VAL A 330 -1.18 -11.81 -27.81
N GLY A 331 -0.95 -11.26 -29.00
CA GLY A 331 -0.12 -10.07 -29.21
C GLY A 331 1.40 -10.33 -29.19
N GLY A 332 1.82 -11.60 -29.19
CA GLY A 332 3.22 -11.99 -29.27
C GLY A 332 4.06 -11.47 -28.11
N VAL A 333 5.26 -10.96 -28.41
CA VAL A 333 6.21 -10.46 -27.40
C VAL A 333 5.60 -9.32 -26.58
N LEU A 334 4.85 -8.41 -27.21
CA LEU A 334 4.21 -7.30 -26.50
C LEU A 334 3.22 -7.80 -25.43
N GLY A 335 2.40 -8.80 -25.76
CA GLY A 335 1.48 -9.44 -24.80
C GLY A 335 2.22 -10.05 -23.60
N LYS A 336 3.32 -10.78 -23.86
CA LYS A 336 4.18 -11.34 -22.81
C LYS A 336 4.80 -10.27 -21.92
N LEU A 337 5.32 -9.18 -22.51
CA LEU A 337 5.90 -8.07 -21.77
C LEU A 337 4.87 -7.36 -20.89
N LEU A 338 3.64 -7.16 -21.38
CA LEU A 338 2.55 -6.57 -20.60
C LEU A 338 2.16 -7.45 -19.41
N LEU A 339 1.99 -8.77 -19.61
CA LEU A 339 1.71 -9.68 -18.50
C LEU A 339 2.85 -9.73 -17.49
N MET A 340 4.10 -9.76 -17.97
CA MET A 340 5.28 -9.72 -17.11
C MET A 340 5.31 -8.44 -16.27
N PHE A 341 5.05 -7.28 -16.89
CA PHE A 341 4.95 -6.00 -16.18
C PHE A 341 3.86 -6.05 -15.08
N GLY A 342 2.67 -6.53 -15.42
CA GLY A 342 1.57 -6.68 -14.46
C GLY A 342 1.96 -7.60 -13.28
N ALA A 343 2.54 -8.76 -13.57
CA ALA A 343 2.96 -9.73 -12.56
C ALA A 343 4.10 -9.19 -11.67
N LEU A 344 5.05 -8.43 -12.22
CA LEU A 344 6.14 -7.80 -11.45
C LEU A 344 5.64 -6.67 -10.54
N CYS A 345 4.49 -6.07 -10.83
CA CYS A 345 3.86 -5.12 -9.91
C CYS A 345 3.29 -5.79 -8.66
N VAL A 346 2.97 -7.10 -8.70
CA VAL A 346 2.38 -7.82 -7.57
C VAL A 346 3.33 -7.89 -6.36
N PRO A 347 4.62 -8.28 -6.49
CA PRO A 347 5.58 -8.18 -5.40
C PRO A 347 5.68 -6.78 -4.79
N ILE A 348 5.67 -5.73 -5.62
CA ILE A 348 5.71 -4.33 -5.17
C ILE A 348 4.47 -4.02 -4.35
N LEU A 349 3.29 -4.41 -4.81
CA LEU A 349 2.02 -4.21 -4.12
C LEU A 349 1.96 -4.97 -2.79
N ALA A 350 2.40 -6.23 -2.78
CA ALA A 350 2.46 -7.06 -1.58
C ALA A 350 3.40 -6.47 -0.53
N TYR A 351 4.61 -6.04 -0.94
CA TYR A 351 5.59 -5.40 -0.08
C TYR A 351 5.08 -4.08 0.48
N THR A 352 4.70 -3.15 -0.40
CA THR A 352 4.27 -1.80 0.01
C THR A 352 2.98 -1.84 0.83
N GLY A 353 2.03 -2.73 0.51
CA GLY A 353 0.80 -2.94 1.29
C GLY A 353 1.10 -3.43 2.72
N THR A 354 1.92 -4.48 2.84
CA THR A 354 2.34 -5.03 4.13
C THR A 354 3.18 -4.03 4.93
N HIS A 355 4.12 -3.34 4.29
CA HIS A 355 4.95 -2.30 4.92
C HIS A 355 4.09 -1.17 5.49
N ASN A 356 3.12 -0.67 4.73
CA ASN A 356 2.21 0.38 5.17
C ASN A 356 1.32 -0.10 6.34
N TYR A 357 0.89 -1.36 6.33
CA TYR A 357 0.14 -1.96 7.44
C TYR A 357 0.97 -2.09 8.71
N LEU A 358 2.16 -2.70 8.64
CA LEU A 358 3.07 -2.86 9.78
C LEU A 358 3.48 -1.51 10.37
N ARG A 359 3.73 -0.51 9.52
CA ARG A 359 3.98 0.86 9.98
C ARG A 359 2.78 1.45 10.70
N ARG A 360 1.55 1.25 10.19
CA ARG A 360 0.32 1.70 10.87
C ARG A 360 0.17 1.01 12.22
N LEU A 361 0.48 -0.28 12.33
CA LEU A 361 0.50 -0.99 13.61
C LEU A 361 1.55 -0.41 14.56
N ARG A 362 2.78 -0.14 14.09
CA ARG A 362 3.84 0.49 14.92
C ARG A 362 3.46 1.91 15.37
N ARG A 363 2.79 2.68 14.51
CA ARG A 363 2.32 4.05 14.83
C ARG A 363 1.07 4.04 15.72
N SER A 364 0.23 3.02 15.62
CA SER A 364 -0.88 2.77 16.55
C SER A 364 -0.35 2.34 17.91
N ALA A 365 0.69 1.50 17.96
CA ALA A 365 1.37 1.10 19.20
C ALA A 365 2.07 2.29 19.87
N SER A 366 2.66 3.21 19.10
CA SER A 366 3.20 4.47 19.66
C SER A 366 2.12 5.43 20.17
N ASN A 367 0.89 5.34 19.65
CA ASN A 367 -0.28 6.10 20.11
C ASN A 367 -1.15 5.34 21.14
N GLN A 368 -0.82 4.10 21.51
CA GLN A 368 -1.61 3.26 22.43
C GLN A 368 -0.94 3.00 23.79
N GLY A 369 0.24 3.57 24.04
CA GLY A 369 0.78 3.60 25.39
C GLY A 369 0.15 4.74 26.20
N ARG A 370 -1.10 4.61 26.65
CA ARG A 370 -1.54 5.46 27.76
C ARG A 370 -0.78 5.02 29.00
N LEU A 371 -0.10 5.95 29.64
CA LEU A 371 0.55 5.73 30.91
C LEU A 371 -0.36 6.28 31.99
N LEU A 372 -0.70 5.45 32.95
CA LEU A 372 -1.31 5.92 34.18
C LEU A 372 -0.16 6.43 35.08
N VAL A 373 -0.23 7.70 35.47
CA VAL A 373 0.74 8.34 36.36
C VAL A 373 0.04 8.90 37.58
N ARG A 374 0.76 9.05 38.68
CA ARG A 374 0.29 9.68 39.91
C ARG A 374 0.89 11.09 40.01
N VAL A 375 0.07 12.06 40.41
CA VAL A 375 0.55 13.40 40.77
C VAL A 375 1.26 13.28 42.12
N ALA A 376 2.58 13.16 42.09
CA ALA A 376 3.41 13.04 43.29
C ALA A 376 3.47 14.35 44.06
N ARG A 377 3.51 15.48 43.33
CA ARG A 377 3.57 16.82 43.92
C ARG A 377 2.94 17.85 42.99
N LYS A 378 2.29 18.86 43.57
CA LYS A 378 1.75 20.04 42.89
C LYS A 378 2.29 21.28 43.60
N THR A 379 3.08 22.08 42.88
CA THR A 379 3.72 23.28 43.44
C THR A 379 3.24 24.52 42.70
N THR A 380 2.81 25.55 43.43
CA THR A 380 2.54 26.87 42.84
C THR A 380 3.86 27.58 42.63
N GLU A 381 4.29 27.71 41.37
CA GLU A 381 5.56 28.36 41.01
C GLU A 381 5.43 29.89 41.07
N THR A 382 4.32 30.41 40.54
CA THR A 382 3.99 31.84 40.51
C THR A 382 2.49 32.04 40.48
N GLU A 383 2.03 33.29 40.60
CA GLU A 383 0.64 33.64 40.30
C GLU A 383 0.29 33.22 38.86
N GLY A 384 -0.57 32.20 38.75
CA GLY A 384 -1.00 31.63 37.48
C GLY A 384 -0.18 30.45 36.94
N VAL A 385 0.89 29.98 37.59
CA VAL A 385 1.64 28.79 37.12
C VAL A 385 1.73 27.72 38.22
N CYS A 386 1.28 26.50 37.91
CA CYS A 386 1.46 25.33 38.76
C CYS A 386 2.39 24.32 38.07
N ALA A 387 3.38 23.80 38.80
CA ALA A 387 4.20 22.66 38.41
C ALA A 387 3.62 21.35 38.98
N PHE A 388 3.67 20.28 38.19
CA PHE A 388 3.19 18.96 38.56
C PHE A 388 4.30 17.93 38.36
N GLU A 389 4.67 17.25 39.44
CA GLU A 389 5.55 16.09 39.40
C GLU A 389 4.71 14.83 39.23
N LEU A 390 4.97 14.08 38.17
CA LEU A 390 4.24 12.89 37.78
C LEU A 390 5.17 11.68 37.90
N ASN A 391 4.79 10.66 38.67
CA ASN A 391 5.55 9.42 38.78
C ASN A 391 4.69 8.20 38.43
N HIS A 392 5.33 7.05 38.23
CA HIS A 392 4.57 5.81 38.04
C HIS A 392 3.86 5.43 39.36
N PRO A 393 2.57 5.02 39.35
CA PRO A 393 1.81 4.78 40.58
C PRO A 393 2.43 3.72 41.51
N THR A 394 3.20 2.80 40.94
CA THR A 394 3.91 1.72 41.65
C THR A 394 5.42 1.95 41.80
N GLY A 395 5.93 3.17 41.56
CA GLY A 395 7.35 3.52 41.72
C GLY A 395 8.29 3.01 40.62
N ARG A 396 7.75 2.48 39.51
CA ARG A 396 8.57 2.07 38.36
C ARG A 396 9.14 3.28 37.61
N ASN A 397 10.23 3.05 36.89
CA ASN A 397 10.79 4.05 36.00
C ASN A 397 9.87 4.33 34.79
N LEU A 398 9.55 5.60 34.57
CA LEU A 398 8.84 6.10 33.39
C LEU A 398 9.68 5.96 32.12
N PRO A 399 9.07 5.89 30.94
CA PRO A 399 9.81 5.88 29.67
C PRO A 399 10.80 7.05 29.54
N ARG A 400 11.84 6.87 28.72
CA ARG A 400 12.78 7.97 28.44
C ARG A 400 12.13 8.99 27.51
N PHE A 401 12.51 10.25 27.66
CA PHE A 401 12.20 11.31 26.71
C PHE A 401 13.49 12.04 26.31
N SER A 402 13.38 12.90 25.30
CA SER A 402 14.46 13.78 24.83
C SER A 402 14.05 15.23 25.05
N ALA A 403 15.02 16.13 25.28
CA ALA A 403 14.75 17.56 25.49
C ALA A 403 13.85 18.16 24.38
N GLY A 404 12.86 18.96 24.80
CA GLY A 404 11.81 19.50 23.93
C GLY A 404 10.58 18.59 23.74
N ALA A 405 10.55 17.41 24.37
CA ALA A 405 9.36 16.55 24.33
C ALA A 405 8.19 17.11 25.16
N HIS A 406 6.98 16.79 24.72
CA HIS A 406 5.73 17.02 25.45
C HIS A 406 4.95 15.72 25.65
N ILE A 407 4.00 15.76 26.58
CA ILE A 407 3.02 14.70 26.81
C ILE A 407 1.60 15.23 26.61
N ASP A 408 0.72 14.36 26.13
CA ASP A 408 -0.72 14.59 26.16
C ASP A 408 -1.25 14.24 27.56
N VAL A 409 -1.98 15.15 28.21
CA VAL A 409 -2.67 14.92 29.49
C VAL A 409 -4.17 14.83 29.24
N HIS A 410 -4.77 13.72 29.64
CA HIS A 410 -6.21 13.48 29.49
C HIS A 410 -6.93 13.92 30.76
N LEU A 411 -7.76 14.97 30.64
CA LEU A 411 -8.53 15.52 31.76
C LEU A 411 -9.94 14.94 31.85
N ASN A 412 -10.50 14.53 30.71
CA ASN A 412 -11.71 13.72 30.56
C ASN A 412 -11.74 13.14 29.13
N GLU A 413 -12.82 12.46 28.73
CA GLU A 413 -12.93 11.82 27.41
C GLU A 413 -12.77 12.79 26.22
N SER A 414 -13.10 14.07 26.38
CA SER A 414 -13.07 15.07 25.30
C SER A 414 -11.97 16.12 25.44
N LEU A 415 -11.33 16.22 26.61
CA LEU A 415 -10.40 17.30 26.94
C LEU A 415 -8.98 16.76 27.12
N VAL A 416 -8.15 16.98 26.10
CA VAL A 416 -6.72 16.63 26.09
C VAL A 416 -5.88 17.89 25.93
N ARG A 417 -4.80 18.04 26.70
CA ARG A 417 -3.88 19.18 26.59
C ARG A 417 -2.43 18.72 26.57
N GLN A 418 -1.61 19.44 25.82
CA GLN A 418 -0.19 19.17 25.65
C GLN A 418 0.62 20.04 26.60
N TYR A 419 1.54 19.43 27.34
CA TYR A 419 2.47 20.14 28.21
C TYR A 419 3.88 19.62 27.99
N SER A 420 4.83 20.53 27.79
CA SER A 420 6.24 20.20 27.60
C SER A 420 6.85 19.70 28.91
N LEU A 421 7.66 18.65 28.81
CA LEU A 421 8.42 18.11 29.93
C LEU A 421 9.59 19.06 30.24
N CYS A 422 9.72 19.47 31.50
CA CYS A 422 10.70 20.48 31.94
C CYS A 422 11.70 19.98 33.00
N ASN A 423 11.76 18.67 33.26
CA ASN A 423 12.84 18.06 34.03
C ASN A 423 13.99 17.58 33.15
N ASN A 424 15.08 17.14 33.78
CA ASN A 424 16.23 16.59 33.08
C ASN A 424 15.83 15.27 32.36
N PRO A 425 16.06 15.13 31.03
CA PRO A 425 15.65 13.95 30.27
C PRO A 425 16.22 12.59 30.74
N TRP A 426 17.25 12.59 31.59
CA TRP A 426 17.79 11.37 32.20
C TRP A 426 17.04 10.90 33.44
N GLU A 427 16.28 11.78 34.09
CA GLU A 427 15.43 11.38 35.19
C GLU A 427 14.33 10.46 34.67
N ARG A 428 14.30 9.24 35.21
CA ARG A 428 13.26 8.25 34.89
C ARG A 428 12.28 8.02 36.03
N HIS A 429 12.56 8.54 37.21
CA HIS A 429 11.68 8.38 38.37
C HIS A 429 10.47 9.33 38.31
N ARG A 430 10.55 10.40 37.51
CA ARG A 430 9.48 11.39 37.36
C ARG A 430 9.45 12.06 35.99
N TYR A 431 8.30 12.62 35.66
CA TYR A 431 8.12 13.68 34.67
C TYR A 431 7.70 14.97 35.39
N LEU A 432 8.17 16.12 34.93
CA LEU A 432 7.76 17.42 35.44
C LEU A 432 7.13 18.23 34.30
N ILE A 433 5.94 18.77 34.56
CA ILE A 433 5.26 19.71 33.66
C ILE A 433 4.91 21.00 34.41
N ALA A 434 4.80 22.12 33.70
CA ALA A 434 4.31 23.37 34.27
C ALA A 434 3.14 23.90 33.44
N VAL A 435 2.06 24.28 34.11
CA VAL A 435 0.81 24.68 33.49
C VAL A 435 0.50 26.13 33.85
N LEU A 436 0.48 26.99 32.84
CA LEU A 436 -0.04 28.36 32.96
C LEU A 436 -1.57 28.33 32.93
N ARG A 437 -2.21 28.97 33.92
CA ARG A 437 -3.63 29.29 33.92
C ARG A 437 -3.87 30.42 32.92
N THR A 438 -4.69 30.15 31.92
CA THR A 438 -5.06 31.12 30.88
C THR A 438 -6.49 31.59 31.12
N ASP A 439 -6.74 32.89 30.95
CA ASP A 439 -8.06 33.51 31.03
C ASP A 439 -8.27 34.42 29.81
N PRO A 440 -9.28 34.16 28.94
CA PRO A 440 -10.26 33.08 29.01
C PRO A 440 -9.66 31.69 28.76
N SER A 441 -10.12 30.68 29.52
CA SER A 441 -9.67 29.29 29.36
C SER A 441 -10.64 28.48 28.51
N ARG A 442 -10.10 27.55 27.72
CA ARG A 442 -10.88 26.47 27.06
C ARG A 442 -11.06 25.26 27.99
N GLY A 443 -11.19 25.50 29.29
CA GLY A 443 -11.36 24.50 30.35
C GLY A 443 -10.09 23.73 30.78
N GLY A 444 -9.13 23.49 29.89
CA GLY A 444 -7.98 22.61 30.15
C GLY A 444 -7.03 23.09 31.25
N SER A 445 -6.53 24.33 31.12
CA SER A 445 -5.62 24.92 32.11
C SER A 445 -6.32 25.18 33.45
N MET A 446 -7.60 25.58 33.43
CA MET A 446 -8.41 25.73 34.65
C MET A 446 -8.60 24.39 35.36
N ALA A 447 -8.91 23.31 34.64
CA ALA A 447 -9.09 21.99 35.24
C ALA A 447 -7.79 21.47 35.90
N MET A 448 -6.63 21.68 35.28
CA MET A 448 -5.33 21.35 35.91
C MET A 448 -5.13 22.12 37.22
N HIS A 449 -5.49 23.41 37.25
CA HIS A 449 -5.33 24.24 38.45
C HIS A 449 -6.36 23.92 39.54
N ASP A 450 -7.63 23.75 39.19
CA ASP A 450 -8.73 23.72 40.14
C ASP A 450 -9.09 22.30 40.60
N ARG A 451 -8.96 21.30 39.72
CA ARG A 451 -9.46 19.94 39.97
C ARG A 451 -8.36 18.96 40.37
N ILE A 452 -7.18 19.06 39.75
CA ILE A 452 -6.10 18.11 39.97
C ILE A 452 -5.34 18.43 41.26
N LYS A 453 -5.19 17.43 42.13
CA LYS A 453 -4.52 17.48 43.43
C LYS A 453 -3.40 16.46 43.52
N GLU A 454 -2.56 16.61 44.54
CA GLU A 454 -1.56 15.58 44.87
C GLU A 454 -2.25 14.25 45.23
N GLY A 455 -1.68 13.15 44.77
CA GLY A 455 -2.23 11.81 44.93
C GLY A 455 -3.10 11.33 43.76
N ASP A 456 -3.64 12.24 42.95
CA ASP A 456 -4.53 11.92 41.83
C ASP A 456 -3.82 11.07 40.77
N LEU A 457 -4.62 10.23 40.09
CA LEU A 457 -4.17 9.46 38.93
C LEU A 457 -4.57 10.18 37.64
N LEU A 458 -3.62 10.33 36.73
CA LEU A 458 -3.81 10.94 35.42
C LEU A 458 -3.43 9.94 34.32
N GLU A 459 -4.23 9.91 33.26
CA GLU A 459 -3.82 9.27 32.02
C GLU A 459 -3.03 10.25 31.17
N ILE A 460 -1.83 9.85 30.76
CA ILE A 460 -0.99 10.61 29.86
C ILE A 460 -0.61 9.78 28.63
N GLY A 461 -0.35 10.46 27.51
CA GLY A 461 0.29 9.85 26.35
C GLY A 461 1.77 9.57 26.57
N MET A 462 2.36 8.77 25.68
CA MET A 462 3.83 8.64 25.61
C MET A 462 4.47 9.98 25.25
N PRO A 463 5.70 10.28 25.72
CA PRO A 463 6.42 11.49 25.30
C PRO A 463 6.60 11.55 23.78
N VAL A 464 6.26 12.69 23.19
CA VAL A 464 6.45 13.00 21.77
C VAL A 464 7.33 14.23 21.65
N ASN A 465 8.34 14.20 20.78
CA ASN A 465 9.21 15.35 20.55
C ASN A 465 9.04 15.92 19.14
N ARG A 466 8.65 17.20 19.06
CA ARG A 466 8.56 17.98 17.82
C ARG A 466 9.46 19.21 17.82
N PHE A 467 10.15 19.44 18.93
CA PHE A 467 11.05 20.55 19.14
C PHE A 467 12.41 20.00 19.60
N ALA A 468 12.96 19.08 18.81
CA ALA A 468 14.13 18.31 19.20
C ALA A 468 15.41 19.17 19.17
N LEU A 469 16.20 19.06 20.24
CA LEU A 469 17.52 19.66 20.34
C LEU A 469 18.52 18.95 19.41
N ASN A 470 19.28 19.72 18.63
CA ASN A 470 20.41 19.20 17.86
C ASN A 470 21.63 19.10 18.78
N GLU A 471 21.83 17.91 19.35
CA GLU A 471 22.94 17.66 20.27
C GLU A 471 24.34 17.67 19.63
N SER A 472 24.43 17.82 18.30
CA SER A 472 25.70 17.94 17.56
C SER A 472 26.03 19.38 17.17
N ALA A 473 25.18 20.35 17.52
CA ALA A 473 25.47 21.76 17.28
C ALA A 473 26.69 22.21 18.11
N PRO A 474 27.61 23.01 17.54
CA PRO A 474 28.77 23.51 18.28
C PRO A 474 28.38 24.42 19.45
N ARG A 475 27.29 25.20 19.30
CA ARG A 475 26.71 26.06 20.33
C ARG A 475 25.20 26.13 20.16
N SER A 476 24.47 26.23 21.27
CA SER A 476 23.01 26.44 21.27
C SER A 476 22.63 27.76 21.93
N LEU A 477 21.76 28.53 21.28
CA LEU A 477 21.20 29.78 21.80
C LEU A 477 19.73 29.55 22.15
N LEU A 478 19.37 29.70 23.43
CA LEU A 478 18.05 29.35 23.93
C LEU A 478 17.26 30.60 24.36
N PHE A 479 16.11 30.86 23.73
CA PHE A 479 15.20 31.95 24.08
C PHE A 479 13.89 31.41 24.65
N ALA A 480 13.57 31.81 25.88
CA ALA A 480 12.33 31.46 26.56
C ALA A 480 11.49 32.71 26.84
N GLY A 481 10.20 32.67 26.50
CA GLY A 481 9.21 33.70 26.84
C GLY A 481 8.11 33.14 27.74
N GLY A 482 7.99 33.65 28.97
CA GLY A 482 6.94 33.24 29.91
C GLY A 482 6.93 31.73 30.18
N ILE A 483 5.80 31.05 29.94
CA ILE A 483 5.67 29.59 30.14
C ILE A 483 6.45 28.76 29.09
N GLY A 484 6.90 29.41 27.99
CA GLY A 484 7.84 28.82 27.01
C GLY A 484 9.18 28.39 27.60
N ILE A 485 9.44 28.75 28.87
CA ILE A 485 10.54 28.23 29.67
C ILE A 485 10.57 26.71 29.77
N THR A 486 9.43 26.03 29.68
CA THR A 486 9.32 24.58 29.94
C THR A 486 10.17 23.70 29.02
N PRO A 487 10.03 23.73 27.67
CA PRO A 487 10.88 22.94 26.78
C PRO A 487 12.33 23.43 26.82
N ILE A 488 12.54 24.74 26.93
CA ILE A 488 13.87 25.37 26.97
C ILE A 488 14.67 24.92 28.20
N LEU A 489 14.02 24.81 29.36
CA LEU A 489 14.65 24.32 30.59
C LEU A 489 15.14 22.88 30.41
N SER A 490 14.35 22.00 29.76
CA SER A 490 14.79 20.63 29.47
C SER A 490 15.99 20.58 28.51
N MET A 491 16.10 21.54 27.59
CA MET A 491 17.26 21.69 26.69
C MET A 491 18.50 22.15 27.45
N ALA A 492 18.37 23.17 28.31
CA ALA A 492 19.47 23.67 29.13
C ALA A 492 20.03 22.57 30.05
N GLU A 493 19.16 21.80 30.71
CA GLU A 493 19.53 20.63 31.52
C GLU A 493 20.32 19.59 30.70
N ARG A 494 19.85 19.29 29.49
CA ARG A 494 20.50 18.32 28.59
C ARG A 494 21.87 18.80 28.10
N LEU A 495 21.98 20.08 27.75
CA LEU A 495 23.23 20.69 27.28
C LEU A 495 24.26 20.77 28.41
N ALA A 496 23.85 21.20 29.60
CA ALA A 496 24.70 21.28 30.79
C ALA A 496 25.24 19.90 31.17
N GLN A 497 24.38 18.87 31.18
CA GLN A 497 24.80 17.49 31.46
C GLN A 497 25.82 16.97 30.44
N ARG A 498 25.72 17.37 29.17
CA ARG A 498 26.67 16.99 28.12
C ARG A 498 27.96 17.81 28.13
N GLY A 499 28.05 18.87 28.95
CA GLY A 499 29.12 19.85 28.87
C GLY A 499 29.12 20.64 27.56
N ALA A 500 27.99 20.70 26.85
CA ALA A 500 27.87 21.44 25.59
C ALA A 500 27.84 22.96 25.85
N ASP A 501 28.26 23.74 24.86
CA ASP A 501 28.25 25.20 24.94
C ASP A 501 26.88 25.77 24.60
N PHE A 502 26.37 26.64 25.48
CA PHE A 502 25.08 27.29 25.30
C PHE A 502 24.91 28.52 26.17
N GLU A 503 23.97 29.38 25.78
CA GLU A 503 23.46 30.46 26.61
C GLU A 503 21.94 30.51 26.54
N MET A 504 21.32 31.03 27.60
CA MET A 504 19.88 31.05 27.76
C MET A 504 19.38 32.42 28.18
N HIS A 505 18.43 32.95 27.41
CA HIS A 505 17.77 34.22 27.66
C HIS A 505 16.31 33.97 28.03
N TYR A 506 15.96 34.26 29.29
CA TYR A 506 14.61 34.08 29.81
C TYR A 506 13.89 35.42 29.99
N CYS A 507 12.88 35.67 29.18
CA CYS A 507 12.07 36.87 29.22
C CYS A 507 10.71 36.60 29.89
N ALA A 508 10.33 37.43 30.85
CA ALA A 508 9.02 37.39 31.49
C ALA A 508 8.48 38.80 31.73
N ARG A 509 7.18 38.92 32.06
CA ARG A 509 6.56 40.22 32.34
C ARG A 509 7.13 40.87 33.60
N SER A 510 7.24 40.08 34.67
CA SER A 510 7.75 40.47 35.98
C SER A 510 8.50 39.32 36.62
N ARG A 511 9.36 39.62 37.60
CA ARG A 511 10.07 38.60 38.38
C ARG A 511 9.11 37.67 39.13
N SER A 512 8.02 38.21 39.66
CA SER A 512 6.98 37.45 40.40
C SER A 512 6.19 36.48 39.52
N ARG A 513 6.22 36.63 38.19
CA ARG A 513 5.50 35.80 37.21
C ARG A 513 6.41 34.87 36.39
N ALA A 514 7.70 34.83 36.70
CA ALA A 514 8.66 33.96 36.06
C ALA A 514 8.77 32.63 36.83
N ALA A 515 8.32 31.55 36.20
CA ALA A 515 8.39 30.21 36.80
C ALA A 515 9.83 29.71 36.90
N PHE A 516 10.11 28.84 37.88
CA PHE A 516 11.40 28.18 38.06
C PHE A 516 12.61 29.10 38.32
N LEU A 517 12.45 30.37 38.70
CA LEU A 517 13.59 31.26 38.99
C LEU A 517 14.52 30.69 40.07
N GLN A 518 13.98 30.15 41.16
CA GLN A 518 14.77 29.52 42.22
C GLN A 518 15.52 28.29 41.71
N ARG A 519 14.88 27.49 40.85
CA ARG A 519 15.51 26.31 40.25
C ARG A 519 16.63 26.71 39.29
N LEU A 520 16.43 27.75 38.49
CA LEU A 520 17.45 28.29 37.58
C LEU A 520 18.66 28.85 38.34
N SER A 521 18.45 29.55 39.46
CA SER A 521 19.56 30.09 40.25
C SER A 521 20.38 29.01 40.97
N GLN A 522 19.79 27.84 41.22
CA GLN A 522 20.44 26.69 41.85
C GLN A 522 21.01 25.68 40.83
N ALA A 523 20.75 25.87 39.54
CA ALA A 523 21.21 24.96 38.50
C ALA A 523 22.72 25.05 38.29
N SER A 524 23.35 23.94 37.89
CA SER A 524 24.78 23.91 37.55
C SER A 524 25.17 24.85 36.39
N PHE A 525 24.18 25.27 35.61
CA PHE A 525 24.31 26.19 34.48
C PHE A 525 23.79 27.60 34.77
N ALA A 526 23.58 27.97 36.04
CA ALA A 526 23.01 29.28 36.42
C ALA A 526 23.76 30.47 35.80
N GLN A 527 25.09 30.38 35.67
CA GLN A 527 25.93 31.42 35.07
C GLN A 527 25.69 31.63 33.56
N ARG A 528 24.99 30.69 32.89
CA ARG A 528 24.65 30.75 31.46
C ARG A 528 23.23 31.26 31.21
N VAL A 529 22.52 31.66 32.27
CA VAL A 529 21.13 32.11 32.21
C VAL A 529 21.06 33.59 32.51
N THR A 530 20.48 34.36 31.58
CA THR A 530 20.17 35.78 31.80
C THR A 530 18.66 35.99 31.77
N CYS A 531 18.12 36.63 32.81
CA CYS A 531 16.69 36.89 32.95
C CYS A 531 16.37 38.35 32.65
N TYR A 532 15.30 38.61 31.91
CA TYR A 532 14.85 39.94 31.52
C TYR A 532 13.38 40.12 31.89
N PHE A 533 13.04 41.26 32.48
CA PHE A 533 11.69 41.58 32.96
C PHE A 533 11.15 42.84 32.30
N SER A 534 10.00 42.73 31.63
CA SER A 534 9.44 43.84 30.84
C SER A 534 8.90 45.00 31.66
N ASP A 535 8.55 44.77 32.93
CA ASP A 535 8.13 45.78 33.91
C ASP A 535 9.30 46.51 34.59
N GLY A 536 10.54 46.09 34.31
CA GLY A 536 11.76 46.82 34.68
C GLY A 536 12.08 47.98 33.73
N PRO A 537 13.09 48.79 34.06
CA PRO A 537 13.55 49.87 33.20
C PRO A 537 14.05 49.35 31.84
N VAL A 538 14.00 50.21 30.81
CA VAL A 538 14.16 49.80 29.40
C VAL A 538 15.53 49.18 29.10
N ASP A 539 16.56 49.62 29.82
CA ASP A 539 17.93 49.09 29.79
C ASP A 539 18.05 47.65 30.32
N GLN A 540 17.06 47.15 31.08
CA GLN A 540 16.98 45.77 31.55
C GLN A 540 16.17 44.85 30.62
N ARG A 541 15.71 45.36 29.47
CA ARG A 541 15.08 44.55 28.43
C ARG A 541 16.14 43.89 27.57
N ILE A 542 15.80 42.74 27.00
CA ILE A 542 16.72 42.06 26.10
C ILE A 542 16.91 42.86 24.82
N ASP A 543 18.18 43.14 24.50
CA ASP A 543 18.56 43.54 23.14
C ASP A 543 18.78 42.28 22.31
N ILE A 544 17.72 41.83 21.64
CA ILE A 544 17.72 40.64 20.79
C ILE A 544 18.77 40.79 19.68
N GLU A 545 18.93 42.00 19.15
CA GLU A 545 19.80 42.29 18.02
C GLU A 545 21.26 42.12 18.44
N CYS A 546 21.67 42.72 19.56
CA CYS A 546 23.00 42.58 20.13
C CYS A 546 23.35 41.11 20.47
N VAL A 547 22.42 40.37 21.10
CA VAL A 547 22.63 38.97 21.42
C VAL A 547 22.88 38.15 20.15
N LEU A 548 22.09 38.35 19.09
CA LEU A 548 22.24 37.61 17.84
C LEU A 548 23.52 37.95 17.07
N ASP A 549 23.99 39.21 17.13
CA ASP A 549 25.21 39.66 16.46
C ASP A 549 26.49 39.06 17.09
N SER A 550 26.43 38.73 18.38
CA SER A 550 27.57 38.17 19.11
C SER A 550 27.81 36.66 18.91
N GLN A 551 26.96 35.98 18.13
CA GLN A 551 26.99 34.51 18.05
C GLN A 551 28.02 33.97 17.05
N PRO A 552 28.82 32.97 17.45
CA PRO A 552 29.71 32.26 16.53
C PRO A 552 28.95 31.56 15.39
N ALA A 553 29.65 31.37 14.26
CA ALA A 553 29.14 30.60 13.14
C ALA A 553 28.81 29.15 13.56
N GLY A 554 27.67 28.65 13.08
CA GLY A 554 27.22 27.29 13.40
C GLY A 554 26.32 27.18 14.62
N THR A 555 26.05 28.28 15.35
CA THR A 555 25.09 28.31 16.46
C THR A 555 23.67 27.95 16.00
N HIS A 556 22.96 27.17 16.80
CA HIS A 556 21.53 26.85 16.60
C HIS A 556 20.65 27.65 17.56
N LEU A 557 19.63 28.32 17.03
CA LEU A 557 18.68 29.13 17.81
C LEU A 557 17.41 28.33 18.10
N TYR A 558 17.03 28.27 19.37
CA TYR A 558 15.80 27.66 19.86
C TYR A 558 14.95 28.70 20.57
N VAL A 559 13.71 28.92 20.11
CA VAL A 559 12.81 29.90 20.72
C VAL A 559 11.44 29.31 21.05
N CYS A 560 10.96 29.56 22.28
CA CYS A 560 9.62 29.20 22.69
C CYS A 560 9.00 30.30 23.57
N GLY A 561 7.77 30.70 23.28
CA GLY A 561 7.08 31.76 24.01
C GLY A 561 5.83 32.26 23.27
N PRO A 562 5.31 33.45 23.64
CA PRO A 562 4.19 34.09 22.92
C PRO A 562 4.52 34.37 21.44
N SER A 563 3.52 34.37 20.56
CA SER A 563 3.70 34.58 19.11
C SER A 563 4.54 35.81 18.77
N GLY A 564 4.25 36.96 19.41
CA GLY A 564 4.99 38.20 19.18
C GLY A 564 6.47 38.09 19.56
N PHE A 565 6.78 37.38 20.64
CA PHE A 565 8.17 37.14 21.08
C PHE A 565 8.92 36.23 20.12
N ILE A 566 8.32 35.09 19.72
CA ILE A 566 8.89 34.18 18.73
C ILE A 566 9.15 34.93 17.41
N HIS A 567 8.16 35.71 16.95
CA HIS A 567 8.28 36.47 15.71
C HIS A 567 9.41 37.50 15.77
N ALA A 568 9.52 38.25 16.88
CA ALA A 568 10.59 39.23 17.05
C ALA A 568 11.99 38.58 16.95
N VAL A 569 12.21 37.49 17.68
CA VAL A 569 13.49 36.76 17.70
C VAL A 569 13.82 36.15 16.33
N LEU A 570 12.88 35.45 15.70
CA LEU A 570 13.13 34.81 14.41
C LEU A 570 13.33 35.82 13.27
N SER A 571 12.56 36.91 13.25
CA SER A 571 12.70 37.96 12.24
C SER A 571 14.03 38.70 12.37
N ALA A 572 14.48 38.95 13.61
CA ALA A 572 15.81 39.49 13.90
C ALA A 572 16.95 38.57 13.39
N ALA A 573 16.84 37.26 13.62
CA ALA A 573 17.83 36.29 13.14
C ALA A 573 17.84 36.18 11.61
N ARG A 574 16.67 36.17 10.96
CA ARG A 574 16.56 36.11 9.49
C ARG A 574 17.15 37.34 8.81
N ARG A 575 16.94 38.54 9.36
CA ARG A 575 17.56 39.78 8.85
C ARG A 575 19.10 39.72 8.85
N ARG A 576 19.69 38.92 9.75
CA ARG A 576 21.14 38.68 9.86
C ARG A 576 21.63 37.50 9.03
N GLY A 577 20.79 36.92 8.18
CA GLY A 577 21.18 35.81 7.30
C GLY A 577 21.36 34.48 8.01
N TRP A 578 20.75 34.28 9.18
CA TRP A 578 20.76 32.96 9.82
C TRP A 578 20.07 31.91 8.92
N PRO A 579 20.70 30.75 8.65
CA PRO A 579 20.08 29.70 7.84
C PRO A 579 18.84 29.12 8.53
N GLU A 580 17.74 28.93 7.77
CA GLU A 580 16.46 28.44 8.32
C GLU A 580 16.58 27.09 9.06
N GLN A 581 17.52 26.25 8.64
CA GLN A 581 17.81 24.93 9.26
C GLN A 581 18.34 25.04 10.71
N ARG A 582 18.80 26.24 11.11
CA ARG A 582 19.34 26.55 12.44
C ARG A 582 18.33 27.32 13.30
N LEU A 583 17.15 27.63 12.77
CA LEU A 583 16.10 28.36 13.45
C LEU A 583 15.00 27.38 13.87
N HIS A 584 14.91 27.11 15.17
CA HIS A 584 13.97 26.15 15.75
C HIS A 584 12.97 26.90 16.62
N CYS A 585 11.67 26.65 16.46
CA CYS A 585 10.67 27.21 17.37
C CYS A 585 9.56 26.23 17.74
N GLU A 586 9.00 26.43 18.94
CA GLU A 586 7.77 25.78 19.40
C GLU A 586 6.75 26.83 19.84
N ARG A 587 5.50 26.64 19.43
CA ARG A 587 4.38 27.53 19.75
C ARG A 587 3.34 26.77 20.58
N PHE A 588 2.84 27.40 21.64
CA PHE A 588 1.81 26.82 22.52
C PHE A 588 0.38 27.25 22.19
N ALA A 589 0.24 28.35 21.46
CA ALA A 589 -1.03 28.83 20.93
C ALA A 589 -0.85 29.29 19.48
N SER A 590 -1.84 29.02 18.64
CA SER A 590 -2.06 29.79 17.41
C SER A 590 -2.54 31.20 17.74
N ASP A 591 -2.48 32.11 16.77
CA ASP A 591 -3.09 33.45 16.83
C ASP A 591 -4.63 33.35 16.78
N THR A 592 -5.19 32.64 17.76
CA THR A 592 -6.61 32.28 17.86
C THR A 592 -7.43 33.38 18.54
N ASP A 593 -6.77 34.39 19.12
CA ASP A 593 -7.42 35.49 19.84
C ASP A 593 -8.16 36.48 18.91
N GLN A 594 -8.04 36.34 17.59
CA GLN A 594 -8.81 37.12 16.61
C GLN A 594 -10.16 36.47 16.22
N LEU A 595 -10.85 35.80 17.15
CA LEU A 595 -12.26 35.41 16.90
C LEU A 595 -13.20 36.63 16.94
N ALA A 596 -12.83 37.70 17.65
CA ALA A 596 -13.65 38.90 17.79
C ALA A 596 -13.85 39.70 16.48
N GLU A 597 -12.92 39.59 15.51
CA GLU A 597 -13.03 40.22 14.18
C GLU A 597 -13.36 39.21 13.07
N ALA A 598 -13.69 37.98 13.42
CA ALA A 598 -13.83 36.90 12.46
C ALA A 598 -15.20 36.92 11.77
N ARG A 599 -15.25 36.96 10.43
CA ARG A 599 -16.53 36.86 9.71
C ARG A 599 -17.13 35.45 9.77
N ALA A 600 -18.46 35.37 9.68
CA ALA A 600 -19.18 34.10 9.56
C ALA A 600 -19.12 33.58 8.11
N PHE A 601 -18.95 32.27 7.94
CA PHE A 601 -18.80 31.63 6.62
C PHE A 601 -19.50 30.27 6.60
N ASN A 602 -19.69 29.69 5.42
CA ASN A 602 -20.31 28.38 5.24
C ASN A 602 -19.25 27.30 5.03
N VAL A 603 -19.47 26.13 5.63
CA VAL A 603 -18.67 24.93 5.38
C VAL A 603 -19.56 23.86 4.79
N GLN A 604 -19.24 23.41 3.58
CA GLN A 604 -19.88 22.27 2.95
C GLN A 604 -19.03 21.02 3.12
N LEU A 605 -19.65 19.94 3.61
CA LEU A 605 -19.00 18.63 3.66
C LEU A 605 -19.13 17.98 2.27
N ALA A 606 -18.01 17.67 1.62
CA ALA A 606 -18.03 17.10 0.28
C ALA A 606 -18.68 15.72 0.23
N SER A 607 -18.68 14.97 1.34
CA SER A 607 -19.25 13.63 1.39
C SER A 607 -20.79 13.60 1.50
N THR A 608 -21.40 14.55 2.21
CA THR A 608 -22.87 14.62 2.43
C THR A 608 -23.54 15.73 1.62
N GLY A 609 -22.79 16.76 1.24
CA GLY A 609 -23.32 17.98 0.63
C GLY A 609 -23.95 18.95 1.63
N GLU A 610 -24.03 18.57 2.91
CA GLU A 610 -24.59 19.42 3.97
C GLU A 610 -23.72 20.67 4.18
N ILE A 611 -24.40 21.77 4.44
CA ILE A 611 -23.79 23.08 4.62
C ILE A 611 -24.07 23.55 6.05
N TYR A 612 -23.00 23.86 6.77
CA TYR A 612 -23.05 24.39 8.12
C TYR A 612 -22.60 25.84 8.13
N ARG A 613 -23.41 26.71 8.73
CA ARG A 613 -23.06 28.11 8.94
C ARG A 613 -22.16 28.22 10.16
N ILE A 614 -20.90 28.59 9.96
CA ILE A 614 -19.92 28.78 11.03
C ILE A 614 -20.04 30.23 11.54
N PRO A 615 -20.52 30.46 12.78
CA PRO A 615 -20.63 31.80 13.32
C PRO A 615 -19.25 32.36 13.70
N GLN A 616 -19.20 33.65 14.02
CA GLN A 616 -17.95 34.40 14.25
C GLN A 616 -17.18 33.89 15.47
N ASP A 617 -17.93 33.53 16.52
CA ASP A 617 -17.47 33.13 17.85
C ASP A 617 -17.10 31.64 17.97
N ARG A 618 -17.23 30.86 16.89
CA ARG A 618 -17.02 29.40 16.93
C ARG A 618 -16.07 28.86 15.87
N THR A 619 -15.40 27.77 16.21
CA THR A 619 -14.53 27.02 15.30
C THR A 619 -15.32 25.97 14.52
N VAL A 620 -14.79 25.58 13.36
CA VAL A 620 -15.41 24.57 12.49
C VAL A 620 -15.50 23.22 13.21
N THR A 621 -14.44 22.79 13.91
CA THR A 621 -14.48 21.53 14.66
C THR A 621 -15.55 21.51 15.74
N ALA A 622 -15.74 22.63 16.45
CA ALA A 622 -16.70 22.67 17.55
C ALA A 622 -18.14 22.58 17.02
N LEU A 623 -18.48 23.36 15.98
CA LEU A 623 -19.84 23.34 15.41
C LEU A 623 -20.16 21.98 14.77
N LEU A 624 -19.20 21.41 14.03
CA LEU A 624 -19.40 20.11 13.38
C LEU A 624 -19.54 18.96 14.40
N ALA A 625 -18.83 19.02 15.53
CA ALA A 625 -18.94 18.02 16.59
C ALA A 625 -20.37 17.96 17.19
N GLU A 626 -21.04 19.10 17.37
CA GLU A 626 -22.44 19.17 17.83
C GLU A 626 -23.42 18.51 16.86
N HIS A 627 -23.09 18.55 15.56
CA HIS A 627 -23.87 17.91 14.52
C HIS A 627 -23.41 16.46 14.25
N GLY A 628 -22.62 15.87 15.17
CA GLY A 628 -22.18 14.48 15.11
C GLY A 628 -21.01 14.21 14.14
N VAL A 629 -20.45 15.24 13.50
CA VAL A 629 -19.35 15.12 12.53
C VAL A 629 -18.02 15.21 13.28
N LYS A 630 -17.37 14.06 13.48
CA LYS A 630 -16.12 13.95 14.23
C LYS A 630 -14.89 14.16 13.35
N ILE A 631 -14.21 15.29 13.55
CA ILE A 631 -12.87 15.54 13.03
C ILE A 631 -11.85 15.13 14.11
N PRO A 632 -10.78 14.38 13.79
CA PRO A 632 -9.74 14.08 14.77
C PRO A 632 -9.12 15.38 15.32
N THR A 633 -9.26 15.63 16.63
CA THR A 633 -8.66 16.78 17.30
C THR A 633 -7.76 16.33 18.45
N SER A 634 -6.88 17.23 18.89
CA SER A 634 -5.99 17.02 20.04
C SER A 634 -5.72 18.37 20.73
N CYS A 635 -4.85 19.24 20.18
CA CYS A 635 -4.54 20.54 20.80
C CYS A 635 -5.67 21.58 20.69
N GLU A 636 -6.48 21.47 19.64
CA GLU A 636 -7.48 22.46 19.21
C GLU A 636 -6.96 23.89 19.04
N SER A 637 -5.65 24.12 18.98
CA SER A 637 -5.01 25.44 18.88
C SER A 637 -4.09 25.53 17.67
N GLY A 638 -4.35 24.77 16.61
CA GLY A 638 -3.58 24.89 15.37
C GLY A 638 -2.10 24.51 15.44
N ILE A 639 -1.63 23.89 16.54
CA ILE A 639 -0.20 23.56 16.76
C ILE A 639 0.15 22.09 16.50
N CYS A 640 -0.81 21.16 16.66
CA CYS A 640 -0.53 19.73 16.59
C CYS A 640 -0.75 19.09 15.20
N GLY A 641 -1.52 19.72 14.32
CA GLY A 641 -1.82 19.19 12.99
C GLY A 641 -2.78 18.01 12.92
N THR A 642 -3.27 17.49 14.05
CA THR A 642 -4.21 16.35 14.08
C THR A 642 -5.50 16.66 13.32
N CYS A 643 -5.96 17.92 13.39
CA CYS A 643 -7.19 18.36 12.74
C CYS A 643 -7.06 18.64 11.24
N VAL A 644 -5.88 18.49 10.62
CA VAL A 644 -5.65 18.86 9.21
C VAL A 644 -6.61 18.10 8.27
N THR A 645 -7.41 18.88 7.56
CA THR A 645 -8.42 18.46 6.60
C THR A 645 -8.08 19.02 5.22
N ARG A 646 -8.39 18.28 4.16
CA ARG A 646 -8.15 18.75 2.78
C ARG A 646 -9.28 19.69 2.32
N VAL A 647 -8.91 20.77 1.64
CA VAL A 647 -9.84 21.73 1.01
C VAL A 647 -10.02 21.35 -0.45
N LEU A 648 -11.27 21.37 -0.92
CA LEU A 648 -11.62 21.11 -2.32
C LEU A 648 -11.95 22.40 -3.08
N ALA A 649 -12.49 23.41 -2.39
CA ALA A 649 -12.78 24.72 -2.95
C ALA A 649 -12.90 25.79 -1.85
N GLY A 650 -12.65 27.04 -2.24
CA GLY A 650 -12.69 28.22 -1.38
C GLY A 650 -11.33 28.59 -0.77
N ASP A 651 -11.22 29.82 -0.27
CA ASP A 651 -9.97 30.41 0.22
C ASP A 651 -9.87 30.33 1.73
N VAL A 652 -8.81 29.71 2.24
CA VAL A 652 -8.57 29.56 3.67
C VAL A 652 -7.92 30.80 4.26
N GLU A 653 -8.43 31.19 5.42
CA GLU A 653 -7.74 32.10 6.33
C GLU A 653 -6.95 31.26 7.34
N HIS A 654 -5.66 31.04 7.03
CA HIS A 654 -4.79 30.20 7.85
C HIS A 654 -4.44 30.89 9.16
N ARG A 655 -4.80 30.25 10.27
CA ARG A 655 -4.45 30.66 11.64
C ARG A 655 -3.62 29.62 12.37
N ASP A 656 -3.29 28.50 11.72
CA ASP A 656 -2.41 27.47 12.28
C ASP A 656 -0.93 27.80 12.14
N CYS A 657 -0.08 27.08 12.86
CA CYS A 657 1.37 27.13 12.72
C CYS A 657 1.98 25.80 12.27
N VAL A 658 1.18 24.93 11.65
CA VAL A 658 1.59 23.58 11.23
C VAL A 658 1.87 23.54 9.74
N LEU A 659 1.11 24.30 8.95
CA LEU A 659 1.30 24.40 7.51
C LEU A 659 2.41 25.41 7.19
N THR A 660 3.35 24.99 6.35
CA THR A 660 4.39 25.87 5.77
C THR A 660 3.77 26.93 4.86
N ASP A 661 4.49 28.01 4.59
CA ASP A 661 3.99 29.08 3.72
C ASP A 661 3.65 28.57 2.31
N VAL A 662 4.45 27.67 1.75
CA VAL A 662 4.15 26.98 0.48
C VAL A 662 2.86 26.15 0.56
N GLN A 663 2.56 25.52 1.70
CA GLN A 663 1.32 24.76 1.89
C GLN A 663 0.11 25.69 2.06
N ARG A 664 0.29 26.84 2.71
CA ARG A 664 -0.75 27.87 2.87
C ARG A 664 -1.09 28.52 1.53
N GLU A 665 -0.08 28.88 0.73
CA GLU A 665 -0.26 29.44 -0.60
C GLU A 665 -0.99 28.51 -1.56
N ARG A 666 -0.74 27.20 -1.47
CA ARG A 666 -1.44 26.18 -2.27
C ARG A 666 -2.90 25.99 -1.87
N ASN A 667 -3.27 26.39 -0.66
CA ASN A 667 -4.65 26.38 -0.18
C ASN A 667 -5.34 24.99 -0.27
N GLU A 668 -4.56 23.91 -0.20
CA GLU A 668 -5.06 22.52 -0.30
C GLU A 668 -5.46 21.92 1.07
N HIS A 669 -5.05 22.55 2.17
CA HIS A 669 -5.19 22.01 3.52
C HIS A 669 -5.76 23.07 4.45
N PHE A 670 -6.51 22.63 5.46
CA PHE A 670 -7.23 23.46 6.40
C PHE A 670 -7.16 22.85 7.79
N THR A 671 -7.02 23.67 8.81
CA THR A 671 -7.01 23.28 10.23
C THR A 671 -8.29 23.78 10.89
N PRO A 672 -9.41 23.03 10.80
CA PRO A 672 -10.76 23.43 11.24
C PRO A 672 -10.85 23.78 12.73
N CYS A 673 -9.85 23.41 13.52
CA CYS A 673 -9.78 23.73 14.93
C CYS A 673 -9.38 25.19 15.24
N CYS A 674 -8.87 25.95 14.26
CA CYS A 674 -8.44 27.34 14.46
C CYS A 674 -8.58 28.23 13.21
N SER A 675 -8.34 27.69 12.01
CA SER A 675 -8.38 28.44 10.75
C SER A 675 -9.82 28.75 10.34
N ARG A 676 -9.99 29.80 9.52
CA ARG A 676 -11.28 30.28 9.01
C ARG A 676 -11.27 30.36 7.48
N ALA A 677 -12.23 31.06 6.89
CA ALA A 677 -12.33 31.26 5.45
C ALA A 677 -12.21 32.74 5.07
N LYS A 678 -11.53 33.02 3.96
CA LYS A 678 -11.62 34.28 3.22
C LYS A 678 -12.79 34.29 2.23
N SER A 679 -13.21 33.12 1.73
CA SER A 679 -14.38 32.94 0.86
C SER A 679 -15.67 32.62 1.63
N ASP A 680 -16.83 33.00 1.11
CA ASP A 680 -18.13 32.76 1.79
C ASP A 680 -18.45 31.28 2.01
N LEU A 681 -17.86 30.40 1.20
CA LEU A 681 -18.00 28.95 1.28
C LEU A 681 -16.63 28.29 1.23
N LEU A 682 -16.39 27.34 2.14
CA LEU A 682 -15.32 26.34 2.06
C LEU A 682 -15.92 24.96 1.82
N ILE A 683 -15.38 24.20 0.87
CA ILE A 683 -15.74 22.80 0.64
C ILE A 683 -14.63 21.91 1.20
N LEU A 684 -14.95 21.10 2.20
CA LEU A 684 -13.98 20.25 2.89
C LEU A 684 -14.14 18.78 2.48
N ASP A 685 -13.03 18.06 2.32
CA ASP A 685 -13.00 16.61 2.03
C ASP A 685 -13.24 15.79 3.30
N ILE A 686 -14.43 15.99 3.89
CA ILE A 686 -14.96 15.29 5.06
C ILE A 686 -16.15 14.46 4.63
#